data_AF-A0A8S3UCL4-F1
#
_entry.id   AF-A0A8S3UCL4-F1
#
_cell.length_a   1.000
_cell.length_b   1.000
_cell.length_c   1.000
_cell.angle_alpha   90.00
_cell.angle_beta   90.00
_cell.angle_gamma   90.00
#
_symmetry.space_group_name_H-M   'P 1'
#
loop_
_entity.id
_entity.type
_entity.pdbx_description
1 polymer ?
#
loop_
_entity_poly.entity_id
_entity_poly.type
_entity_poly.pdbx_seq_one_letter_code
_entity_poly.pdbx_strand_id
1 'polypeptide(L)'
;MDLLLNYFVDKKINTTFYSVYTEGSIYKIKEWFSNKVQEAWHIWGTLFFVVGIDFGTTYSGYAFASKTDFKADPPKISTHIWQGSKLCSLKAPTAVLLNNNQEFEAFGYEAEKRFSELLADEEQDDYYYFHQFKMLLHNNNQRIQRSTKITDYTGKSMEAIKVFSLVIKFLKEQLINKAKDRLKHRDDLNVDDFYFVLTVPAMWDDPGKQFMREAAETAGIQVNKLTIALEPEVTSVYCRELRTDRDIKGMKYVVVDLGGGTADIAVHQQHPDDFLEEVVPPSGGAWGGIAIDDAYLRFLEKVFGEGVMQELKLKEFEEYTDLIHEFEVKKRLIKSDTTTDVVITIPVGFMDIIKKQCGGTDAAIKKSPYSDSISISGQRLRVNPQKFRDLFKSTINSLLKHLEQLFQHPKVSDIQDIIMVGGFSKCELVQRAMEDKFPKKKIIIPDEADLAVLRGAVLYGHQHKPIRRYKLFVVAIDFGTTYSGYAFSTKSQPNSIYTCDWRRSSLLSYKAPTSVLLNHKKEFLAFGYDAETKYMSSLENDSDDEDNEEAKEAVYYYFRRFKMALHNESVDIDSLIKDESGFKMKAIDIFTFAIKYLKDQTINKLRRTLTDVDIADIHYVLTVPAIWEDKAKMFMRKSAEKAGIKGDQLTIALEPEAASIYCQELRTDRENKTNITFSETIKEGMKYVVVDLGGGTADITVHEKLTDGLLEEVVPPSGGAWGGTAIDDAYLRFLEKVFGEKVVQELKLKELEDYTELIHEFEVKKRSIKTDTTDDVVITMPVGFIDIIKKHCGGIDTAIKKSPYSDSISISGQRLRVNPQKFRDLFKSTINSLLKHLEQLFRHPKVSDIQYIIMEIIIPEEAGLAVLKGAVLYGHQPEKIKTRILKKTYGIQSWPEWDSEVHPETKRVRIEGTDRCKDVFYKFAVKGEKVEAGHSYGQIFQALKPDERTLECTVYISDDTNPRYVTDPSCQRLGNLIVPLPPLNKGQSLEIEETMIFGGGTADITVHERLLDDSLEEVLPPSGGNWGGTAIDKAYKRFLYSVFTKKGIKELKSEELEDYTTLCHEFEVKKRSITSGLKTDIVITLPYSLVEITVKHCKTVQSAITQSSYKESVSFSTPQKLFVNPEVFRNLFKPTIDALIKHLDKLFKDPNLSDLHHIIMVGGFSECELVQTAMRKTFPNRKIIIPDEAGLAVLRGAVLFGHQPKKKG
;
A
#
# COMPACT_ATOMS: atom_id res chain seq x y z
N MET A 1 41.60 -28.33 -11.06
CA MET A 1 41.66 -29.20 -12.26
C MET A 1 41.95 -30.64 -11.88
N ASP A 2 43.03 -30.92 -11.14
CA ASP A 2 43.34 -32.30 -10.68
C ASP A 2 42.27 -32.88 -9.73
N LEU A 3 41.64 -32.01 -8.92
CA LEU A 3 40.47 -32.37 -8.11
C LEU A 3 39.21 -32.73 -8.93
N LEU A 4 39.05 -32.14 -10.13
CA LEU A 4 37.92 -32.43 -11.02
C LEU A 4 38.18 -33.69 -11.85
N LEU A 5 39.44 -33.95 -12.23
CA LEU A 5 39.83 -35.24 -12.81
C LEU A 5 39.63 -36.39 -11.82
N ASN A 6 39.96 -36.18 -10.54
CA ASN A 6 39.73 -37.17 -9.48
C ASN A 6 38.23 -37.40 -9.22
N TYR A 7 37.39 -36.38 -9.33
CA TYR A 7 35.93 -36.52 -9.19
C TYR A 7 35.30 -37.42 -10.27
N PHE A 8 35.83 -37.42 -11.51
CA PHE A 8 35.33 -38.31 -12.58
C PHE A 8 35.89 -39.74 -12.52
N VAL A 9 37.07 -39.94 -11.92
CA VAL A 9 37.67 -41.26 -11.70
C VAL A 9 37.00 -41.99 -10.53
N ASP A 10 36.60 -41.27 -9.47
CA ASP A 10 36.04 -41.89 -8.25
C ASP A 10 34.57 -42.34 -8.36
N LYS A 11 33.79 -41.79 -9.30
CA LYS A 11 32.34 -42.09 -9.38
C LYS A 11 31.94 -43.33 -10.17
N LYS A 12 32.87 -44.15 -10.69
CA LYS A 12 32.57 -45.38 -11.48
C LYS A 12 31.35 -45.21 -12.41
N ILE A 13 31.31 -44.13 -13.18
CA ILE A 13 30.31 -43.99 -14.23
C ILE A 13 30.68 -44.97 -15.34
N ASN A 14 29.70 -45.80 -15.68
CA ASN A 14 29.81 -46.92 -16.59
C ASN A 14 30.57 -46.59 -17.90
N THR A 15 31.42 -47.53 -18.29
CA THR A 15 32.23 -47.59 -19.50
C THR A 15 31.40 -47.41 -20.78
N THR A 16 31.50 -46.23 -21.44
CA THR A 16 31.32 -46.11 -22.92
C THR A 16 31.76 -44.77 -23.54
N PHE A 17 32.11 -43.74 -22.77
CA PHE A 17 32.32 -42.39 -23.35
C PHE A 17 33.78 -41.92 -23.48
N TYR A 18 34.78 -42.75 -23.17
CA TYR A 18 36.20 -42.35 -23.15
C TYR A 18 37.10 -43.23 -24.03
N SER A 19 36.87 -43.28 -25.34
CA SER A 19 37.82 -43.93 -26.27
C SER A 19 38.39 -43.05 -27.38
N VAL A 20 38.11 -41.74 -27.45
CA VAL A 20 38.59 -40.94 -28.59
C VAL A 20 38.95 -39.48 -28.27
N TYR A 21 39.85 -39.17 -27.33
CA TYR A 21 40.49 -37.83 -27.35
C TYR A 21 41.93 -37.87 -26.80
N THR A 22 42.91 -37.52 -27.63
CA THR A 22 44.35 -37.42 -27.30
C THR A 22 44.70 -36.07 -26.63
N GLU A 23 45.85 -36.00 -25.95
CA GLU A 23 46.32 -34.92 -25.06
C GLU A 23 46.23 -33.48 -25.64
N GLY A 24 46.25 -33.31 -26.97
CA GLY A 24 46.08 -32.00 -27.60
C GLY A 24 44.70 -31.36 -27.37
N SER A 25 43.67 -32.14 -27.07
CA SER A 25 42.30 -31.66 -26.84
C SER A 25 42.08 -31.11 -25.42
N ILE A 26 42.82 -31.61 -24.44
CA ILE A 26 42.70 -31.22 -23.02
C ILE A 26 43.23 -29.80 -22.81
N TYR A 27 44.26 -29.39 -23.56
CA TYR A 27 44.80 -28.03 -23.50
C TYR A 27 43.78 -27.01 -24.03
N LYS A 28 43.09 -27.32 -25.15
CA LYS A 28 41.99 -26.49 -25.68
C LYS A 28 40.77 -26.41 -24.75
N ILE A 29 40.45 -27.47 -24.04
CA ILE A 29 39.35 -27.48 -23.03
C ILE A 29 39.73 -26.65 -21.80
N LYS A 30 40.99 -26.70 -21.34
CA LYS A 30 41.49 -25.87 -20.24
C LYS A 30 41.50 -24.38 -20.60
N GLU A 31 41.91 -24.03 -21.82
CA GLU A 31 41.89 -22.66 -22.34
C GLU A 31 40.45 -22.13 -22.50
N TRP A 32 39.53 -22.97 -23.01
CA TRP A 32 38.11 -22.64 -23.11
C TRP A 32 37.43 -22.45 -21.75
N PHE A 33 37.71 -23.31 -20.75
CA PHE A 33 37.19 -23.17 -19.39
C PHE A 33 37.78 -21.97 -18.64
N SER A 34 39.07 -21.66 -18.84
CA SER A 34 39.71 -20.50 -18.20
C SER A 34 39.13 -19.19 -18.72
N ASN A 35 38.88 -19.09 -20.04
CA ASN A 35 38.22 -17.94 -20.64
C ASN A 35 36.75 -17.80 -20.20
N LYS A 36 36.01 -18.92 -20.07
CA LYS A 36 34.61 -18.91 -19.60
C LYS A 36 34.47 -18.59 -18.11
N VAL A 37 35.43 -18.99 -17.27
CA VAL A 37 35.43 -18.68 -15.83
C VAL A 37 35.81 -17.22 -15.57
N GLN A 38 36.69 -16.62 -16.39
CA GLN A 38 36.95 -15.17 -16.35
C GLN A 38 35.76 -14.35 -16.86
N GLU A 39 35.04 -14.79 -17.90
CA GLU A 39 33.76 -14.18 -18.30
C GLU A 39 32.70 -14.29 -17.19
N ALA A 40 32.64 -15.41 -16.46
CA ALA A 40 31.64 -15.64 -15.42
C ALA A 40 31.90 -14.86 -14.11
N TRP A 41 33.17 -14.58 -13.78
CA TRP A 41 33.51 -13.82 -12.56
C TRP A 41 33.22 -12.31 -12.68
N HIS A 42 33.05 -11.81 -13.90
CA HIS A 42 32.71 -10.41 -14.15
C HIS A 42 31.26 -10.04 -13.87
N ILE A 43 30.34 -11.02 -13.89
CA ILE A 43 28.91 -10.73 -14.05
C ILE A 43 28.16 -10.58 -12.71
N TRP A 44 28.72 -10.99 -11.56
CA TRP A 44 27.90 -11.10 -10.33
C TRP A 44 28.45 -10.39 -9.07
N GLY A 45 29.49 -9.57 -9.20
CA GLY A 45 30.07 -8.79 -8.09
C GLY A 45 29.65 -7.32 -7.99
N THR A 46 29.00 -6.70 -8.99
CA THR A 46 29.14 -5.25 -9.16
C THR A 46 27.98 -4.57 -9.90
N LEU A 47 27.01 -3.96 -9.19
CA LEU A 47 26.48 -2.69 -9.72
C LEU A 47 27.64 -1.69 -9.61
N PHE A 48 28.36 -1.50 -10.72
CA PHE A 48 29.51 -0.61 -10.74
C PHE A 48 29.04 0.84 -10.68
N PHE A 49 27.93 1.18 -11.35
CA PHE A 49 27.48 2.56 -11.56
C PHE A 49 26.01 2.77 -11.23
N VAL A 50 25.72 3.88 -10.56
CA VAL A 50 24.37 4.47 -10.52
C VAL A 50 24.33 5.61 -11.51
N VAL A 51 23.24 5.66 -12.26
CA VAL A 51 23.00 6.57 -13.37
C VAL A 51 21.76 7.40 -13.06
N GLY A 52 21.89 8.72 -13.10
CA GLY A 52 20.76 9.63 -13.20
C GLY A 52 20.52 9.96 -14.67
N ILE A 53 19.29 9.81 -15.16
CA ILE A 53 18.84 10.37 -16.43
C ILE A 53 17.79 11.42 -16.11
N ASP A 54 18.10 12.67 -16.46
CA ASP A 54 17.12 13.75 -16.46
C ASP A 54 16.68 14.00 -17.89
N PHE A 55 15.50 13.46 -18.21
CA PHE A 55 14.83 13.72 -19.48
C PHE A 55 14.08 15.04 -19.32
N GLY A 56 14.74 16.19 -19.50
CA GLY A 56 14.11 17.49 -19.29
C GLY A 56 13.29 17.97 -20.49
N THR A 57 12.44 18.98 -20.28
CA THR A 57 11.63 19.56 -21.37
C THR A 57 12.48 20.30 -22.39
N THR A 58 13.36 21.19 -21.93
CA THR A 58 14.25 21.97 -22.81
C THR A 58 15.57 21.26 -23.03
N TYR A 59 16.17 20.73 -21.96
CA TYR A 59 17.47 20.10 -21.98
C TYR A 59 17.44 18.76 -21.26
N SER A 60 18.03 17.74 -21.85
CA SER A 60 18.20 16.42 -21.25
C SER A 60 19.67 16.08 -21.03
N GLY A 61 19.93 15.24 -20.03
CA GLY A 61 21.29 14.80 -19.75
C GLY A 61 21.34 13.58 -18.85
N TYR A 62 22.56 13.09 -18.66
CA TYR A 62 22.85 11.98 -17.78
C TYR A 62 24.01 12.33 -16.84
N ALA A 63 24.02 11.69 -15.68
CA ALA A 63 25.13 11.69 -14.76
C ALA A 63 25.34 10.30 -14.19
N PHE A 64 26.55 10.00 -13.75
CA PHE A 64 26.85 8.72 -13.15
C PHE A 64 27.99 8.80 -12.14
N ALA A 65 27.93 7.92 -11.15
CA ALA A 65 29.04 7.72 -10.24
C ALA A 65 29.23 6.22 -10.01
N SER A 66 30.48 5.79 -9.99
CA SER A 66 30.76 4.43 -9.57
C SER A 66 30.51 4.29 -8.07
N LYS A 67 30.22 3.09 -7.59
CA LYS A 67 30.10 2.83 -6.15
C LYS A 67 31.39 3.17 -5.40
N THR A 68 32.54 3.00 -6.05
CA THR A 68 33.85 3.38 -5.49
C THR A 68 34.01 4.90 -5.40
N ASP A 69 33.67 5.62 -6.47
CA ASP A 69 33.71 7.09 -6.48
C ASP A 69 32.76 7.66 -5.41
N PHE A 70 31.53 7.13 -5.33
CA PHE A 70 30.54 7.56 -4.34
C PHE A 70 31.01 7.31 -2.89
N LYS A 71 31.64 6.16 -2.61
CA LYS A 71 32.18 5.88 -1.26
C LYS A 71 33.37 6.75 -0.90
N ALA A 72 34.19 7.12 -1.89
CA ALA A 72 35.36 7.96 -1.66
C ALA A 72 34.96 9.43 -1.46
N ASP A 73 34.01 9.91 -2.25
CA ASP A 73 33.56 11.29 -2.29
C ASP A 73 32.14 11.35 -2.90
N PRO A 74 31.05 11.28 -2.11
CA PRO A 74 29.68 11.21 -2.62
C PRO A 74 29.30 12.34 -3.61
N PRO A 75 29.74 13.60 -3.41
CA PRO A 75 29.58 14.68 -4.39
C PRO A 75 30.30 14.48 -5.74
N LYS A 76 31.26 13.54 -5.83
CA LYS A 76 32.06 13.28 -7.05
C LYS A 76 31.28 12.50 -8.10
N ILE A 77 30.35 13.18 -8.73
CA ILE A 77 29.48 12.66 -9.79
C ILE A 77 30.01 13.10 -11.16
N SER A 78 30.04 12.16 -12.10
CA SER A 78 30.48 12.41 -13.47
C SER A 78 29.31 12.89 -14.33
N THR A 79 29.55 13.92 -15.14
CA THR A 79 28.60 14.48 -16.09
C THR A 79 29.23 14.58 -17.48
N HIS A 80 28.41 14.76 -18.51
CA HIS A 80 28.88 14.96 -19.88
C HIS A 80 28.80 16.44 -20.27
N ILE A 81 29.86 16.97 -20.88
CA ILE A 81 29.87 18.32 -21.47
C ILE A 81 29.49 18.19 -22.93
N TRP A 82 28.31 18.68 -23.28
CA TRP A 82 27.81 18.78 -24.65
C TRP A 82 28.33 20.06 -25.29
N GLN A 83 28.91 19.93 -26.49
CA GLN A 83 29.46 21.04 -27.26
C GLN A 83 28.48 21.45 -28.36
N GLY A 84 27.99 22.69 -28.29
CA GLY A 84 27.35 23.38 -29.40
C GLY A 84 28.34 24.34 -30.09
N SER A 85 27.94 24.92 -31.22
CA SER A 85 28.78 25.83 -32.01
C SER A 85 29.28 27.06 -31.23
N LYS A 86 28.50 27.54 -30.24
CA LYS A 86 28.80 28.73 -29.42
C LYS A 86 28.69 28.51 -27.90
N LEU A 87 28.28 27.32 -27.44
CA LEU A 87 28.00 27.03 -26.02
C LEU A 87 28.51 25.65 -25.59
N CYS A 88 29.09 25.56 -24.39
CA CYS A 88 29.31 24.28 -23.70
C CYS A 88 28.29 24.15 -22.57
N SER A 89 27.53 23.05 -22.53
CA SER A 89 26.48 22.81 -21.53
C SER A 89 26.59 21.40 -20.97
N LEU A 90 26.16 21.19 -19.73
CA LEU A 90 26.13 19.86 -19.09
C LEU A 90 24.87 19.04 -19.44
N LYS A 91 23.96 19.64 -20.21
CA LYS A 91 22.80 19.00 -20.82
C LYS A 91 22.67 19.45 -22.27
N ALA A 92 22.16 18.58 -23.14
CA ALA A 92 21.90 18.90 -24.54
C ALA A 92 20.41 19.23 -24.75
N PRO A 93 20.05 20.02 -25.77
CA PRO A 93 18.65 20.26 -26.12
C PRO A 93 17.88 18.93 -26.24
N THR A 94 16.64 18.91 -25.77
CA THR A 94 15.74 17.76 -25.96
C THR A 94 15.22 17.79 -27.41
N ALA A 95 16.11 17.45 -28.33
CA ALA A 95 15.90 17.44 -29.78
C ALA A 95 16.35 16.09 -30.34
N VAL A 96 15.56 15.48 -31.22
CA VAL A 96 15.92 14.20 -31.88
C VAL A 96 15.56 14.25 -33.36
N LEU A 97 16.50 13.78 -34.19
CA LEU A 97 16.34 13.60 -35.63
C LEU A 97 16.28 12.10 -35.93
N LEU A 98 15.29 11.70 -36.71
CA LEU A 98 15.10 10.33 -37.19
C LEU A 98 15.02 10.32 -38.73
N ASN A 99 15.47 9.25 -39.37
CA ASN A 99 15.30 9.08 -40.83
C ASN A 99 13.89 8.58 -41.20
N ASN A 100 13.64 8.37 -42.50
CA ASN A 100 12.35 7.96 -43.03
C ASN A 100 11.91 6.57 -42.53
N ASN A 101 12.86 5.73 -42.15
CA ASN A 101 12.61 4.41 -41.55
C ASN A 101 12.31 4.50 -40.04
N GLN A 102 12.20 5.71 -39.48
CA GLN A 102 12.00 5.97 -38.05
C GLN A 102 13.17 5.48 -37.18
N GLU A 103 14.37 5.47 -37.76
CA GLU A 103 15.61 5.10 -37.07
C GLU A 103 16.33 6.37 -36.58
N PHE A 104 17.06 6.23 -35.48
CA PHE A 104 17.76 7.34 -34.84
C PHE A 104 18.94 7.84 -35.68
N GLU A 105 19.01 9.15 -35.93
CA GLU A 105 20.11 9.80 -36.67
C GLU A 105 20.97 10.71 -35.80
N ALA A 106 20.34 11.56 -34.98
CA ALA A 106 21.06 12.52 -34.12
C ALA A 106 20.22 12.97 -32.92
N PHE A 107 20.88 13.50 -31.90
CA PHE A 107 20.26 14.08 -30.71
C PHE A 107 20.93 15.39 -30.29
N GLY A 108 20.17 16.31 -29.68
CA GLY A 108 20.69 17.55 -29.14
C GLY A 108 21.19 18.52 -30.21
N TYR A 109 22.31 19.20 -29.94
CA TYR A 109 22.90 20.17 -30.87
C TYR A 109 23.25 19.58 -32.23
N GLU A 110 23.57 18.28 -32.29
CA GLU A 110 23.83 17.60 -33.56
C GLU A 110 22.54 17.42 -34.37
N ALA A 111 21.41 17.13 -33.72
CA ALA A 111 20.11 17.06 -34.37
C ALA A 111 19.69 18.42 -34.94
N GLU A 112 19.88 19.49 -34.17
CA GLU A 112 19.60 20.87 -34.62
C GLU A 112 20.44 21.23 -35.85
N LYS A 113 21.76 21.00 -35.78
CA LYS A 113 22.68 21.31 -36.89
C LYS A 113 22.32 20.53 -38.16
N ARG A 114 22.12 19.23 -38.03
CA ARG A 114 21.89 18.34 -39.17
C ARG A 114 20.51 18.57 -39.80
N PHE A 115 19.50 18.88 -38.99
CA PHE A 115 18.20 19.30 -39.52
C PHE A 115 18.29 20.63 -40.29
N SER A 116 19.14 21.55 -39.84
CA SER A 116 19.41 22.79 -40.57
C SER A 116 20.07 22.55 -41.93
N GLU A 117 21.04 21.64 -42.00
CA GLU A 117 21.67 21.21 -43.25
C GLU A 117 20.63 20.59 -44.21
N LEU A 118 19.77 19.70 -43.70
CA LEU A 118 18.69 19.09 -44.49
C LEU A 118 17.67 20.10 -45.04
N LEU A 119 17.36 21.16 -44.29
CA LEU A 119 16.49 22.23 -44.77
C LEU A 119 17.15 23.05 -45.89
N ALA A 120 18.46 23.29 -45.79
CA ALA A 120 19.21 24.00 -46.83
C ALA A 120 19.28 23.21 -48.14
N ASP A 121 19.33 21.88 -48.03
CA ASP A 121 19.37 20.95 -49.17
C ASP A 121 17.98 20.50 -49.67
N GLU A 122 16.88 21.00 -49.06
CA GLU A 122 15.48 20.61 -49.33
C GLU A 122 15.17 19.10 -49.13
N GLU A 123 15.91 18.42 -48.25
CA GLU A 123 15.78 16.98 -47.96
C GLU A 123 15.00 16.66 -46.67
N GLN A 124 14.43 17.67 -45.99
CA GLN A 124 13.78 17.49 -44.68
C GLN A 124 12.57 16.54 -44.69
N ASP A 125 11.92 16.37 -45.85
CA ASP A 125 10.70 15.56 -45.96
C ASP A 125 10.96 14.07 -45.72
N ASP A 126 12.20 13.61 -45.87
CA ASP A 126 12.65 12.25 -45.57
C ASP A 126 13.05 12.04 -44.10
N TYR A 127 12.95 13.06 -43.23
CA TYR A 127 13.39 12.97 -41.82
C TYR A 127 12.36 13.48 -40.83
N TYR A 128 12.29 12.88 -39.65
CA TYR A 128 11.45 13.36 -38.55
C TYR A 128 12.30 14.14 -37.55
N TYR A 129 11.94 15.40 -37.29
CA TYR A 129 12.61 16.24 -36.29
C TYR A 129 11.67 16.61 -35.15
N PHE A 130 11.97 16.13 -33.93
CA PHE A 130 11.18 16.44 -32.74
C PHE A 130 11.99 17.32 -31.78
N HIS A 131 11.37 18.37 -31.24
CA HIS A 131 11.99 19.31 -30.29
C HIS A 131 10.99 19.71 -29.19
N GLN A 132 11.46 19.80 -27.93
CA GLN A 132 10.67 20.20 -26.74
C GLN A 132 9.38 19.39 -26.51
N PHE A 133 9.38 18.13 -26.90
CA PHE A 133 8.19 17.29 -26.95
C PHE A 133 7.74 16.69 -25.60
N LYS A 134 8.53 16.83 -24.52
CA LYS A 134 8.20 16.28 -23.18
C LYS A 134 6.86 16.78 -22.66
N MET A 135 6.47 18.03 -23.00
CA MET A 135 5.22 18.64 -22.54
C MET A 135 3.95 17.95 -23.03
N LEU A 136 4.04 17.03 -24.00
CA LEU A 136 2.93 16.15 -24.36
C LEU A 136 2.41 15.37 -23.14
N LEU A 137 3.31 15.02 -22.21
CA LEU A 137 2.98 14.23 -21.02
C LEU A 137 2.43 15.10 -19.87
N HIS A 138 2.36 16.42 -20.04
CA HIS A 138 1.76 17.34 -19.08
C HIS A 138 0.24 17.43 -19.29
N ASN A 139 -0.52 17.52 -18.19
CA ASN A 139 -1.96 17.31 -18.11
C ASN A 139 -2.79 18.37 -18.89
N ASN A 140 -2.90 18.20 -20.21
CA ASN A 140 -3.57 19.13 -21.15
C ASN A 140 -4.90 18.57 -21.70
N ASN A 141 -5.74 17.96 -20.87
CA ASN A 141 -7.06 17.38 -21.21
C ASN A 141 -7.05 16.14 -22.15
N GLN A 142 -5.89 15.65 -22.60
CA GLN A 142 -5.76 14.37 -23.32
C GLN A 142 -5.11 13.31 -22.45
N ARG A 143 -5.79 12.17 -22.29
CA ARG A 143 -5.28 11.02 -21.53
C ARG A 143 -4.20 10.30 -22.35
N ILE A 144 -2.99 10.19 -21.80
CA ILE A 144 -1.86 9.50 -22.44
C ILE A 144 -2.18 7.99 -22.55
N GLN A 145 -1.92 7.42 -23.72
CA GLN A 145 -2.09 5.99 -24.05
C GLN A 145 -0.87 5.51 -24.84
N ARG A 146 -0.69 4.19 -24.96
CA ARG A 146 0.39 3.62 -25.81
C ARG A 146 0.29 4.05 -27.28
N SER A 147 -0.93 4.26 -27.76
CA SER A 147 -1.23 4.74 -29.12
C SER A 147 -1.15 6.27 -29.27
N THR A 148 -0.78 7.00 -28.22
CA THR A 148 -0.64 8.46 -28.29
C THR A 148 0.41 8.81 -29.33
N LYS A 149 0.01 9.64 -30.29
CA LYS A 149 0.90 10.14 -31.34
C LYS A 149 1.40 11.53 -31.02
N ILE A 150 2.57 11.83 -31.52
CA ILE A 150 3.18 13.16 -31.50
C ILE A 150 3.52 13.59 -32.93
N THR A 151 3.51 14.90 -33.16
CA THR A 151 3.83 15.51 -34.44
C THR A 151 5.24 16.09 -34.40
N ASP A 152 5.99 15.86 -35.47
CA ASP A 152 7.33 16.43 -35.67
C ASP A 152 7.24 17.90 -36.13
N TYR A 153 8.39 18.49 -36.43
CA TYR A 153 8.50 19.89 -36.84
C TYR A 153 7.82 20.21 -38.17
N THR A 154 7.74 19.27 -39.11
CA THR A 154 7.16 19.47 -40.44
C THR A 154 5.68 19.06 -40.51
N GLY A 155 5.14 18.44 -39.45
CA GLY A 155 3.74 18.03 -39.36
C GLY A 155 3.51 16.52 -39.47
N LYS A 156 4.57 15.71 -39.59
CA LYS A 156 4.49 14.26 -39.67
C LYS A 156 4.25 13.65 -38.29
N SER A 157 3.44 12.60 -38.22
CA SER A 157 3.00 12.00 -36.96
C SER A 157 3.69 10.66 -36.68
N MET A 158 4.08 10.40 -35.43
CA MET A 158 4.71 9.18 -34.95
C MET A 158 4.18 8.78 -33.57
N GLU A 159 4.27 7.51 -33.18
CA GLU A 159 3.97 7.09 -31.81
C GLU A 159 4.92 7.74 -30.81
N ALA A 160 4.40 8.39 -29.78
CA ALA A 160 5.21 9.08 -28.78
C ALA A 160 6.17 8.11 -28.07
N ILE A 161 5.72 6.89 -27.75
CA ILE A 161 6.55 5.90 -27.03
C ILE A 161 7.83 5.56 -27.81
N LYS A 162 7.76 5.57 -29.15
CA LYS A 162 8.92 5.34 -30.03
C LYS A 162 9.93 6.47 -29.91
N VAL A 163 9.48 7.72 -29.98
CA VAL A 163 10.35 8.91 -29.88
C VAL A 163 11.06 8.95 -28.53
N PHE A 164 10.31 8.77 -27.43
CA PHE A 164 10.89 8.80 -26.07
C PHE A 164 11.86 7.64 -25.82
N SER A 165 11.51 6.42 -26.25
CA SER A 165 12.38 5.25 -26.07
C SER A 165 13.68 5.35 -26.86
N LEU A 166 13.66 5.92 -28.07
CA LEU A 166 14.89 6.17 -28.85
C LEU A 166 15.82 7.17 -28.15
N VAL A 167 15.28 8.24 -27.57
CA VAL A 167 16.09 9.21 -26.81
C VAL A 167 16.66 8.59 -25.54
N ILE A 168 15.87 7.85 -24.76
CA ILE A 168 16.37 7.15 -23.56
C ILE A 168 17.45 6.14 -23.96
N LYS A 169 17.26 5.42 -25.07
CA LYS A 169 18.24 4.47 -25.60
C LYS A 169 19.55 5.17 -25.96
N PHE A 170 19.49 6.31 -26.66
CA PHE A 170 20.68 7.10 -26.99
C PHE A 170 21.42 7.58 -25.73
N LEU A 171 20.72 8.18 -24.77
CA LEU A 171 21.32 8.67 -23.52
C LEU A 171 21.98 7.54 -22.74
N LYS A 172 21.32 6.37 -22.66
CA LYS A 172 21.84 5.15 -22.06
C LYS A 172 23.14 4.69 -22.75
N GLU A 173 23.15 4.60 -24.08
CA GLU A 173 24.31 4.13 -24.85
C GLU A 173 25.50 5.09 -24.76
N GLN A 174 25.25 6.40 -24.87
CA GLN A 174 26.27 7.44 -24.68
C GLN A 174 26.90 7.38 -23.29
N LEU A 175 26.07 7.21 -22.25
CA LEU A 175 26.55 7.06 -20.88
C LEU A 175 27.42 5.81 -20.71
N ILE A 176 26.99 4.66 -21.25
CA ILE A 176 27.75 3.41 -21.15
C ILE A 176 29.13 3.59 -21.81
N ASN A 177 29.18 4.19 -23.00
CA ASN A 177 30.43 4.49 -23.69
C ASN A 177 31.34 5.41 -22.85
N LYS A 178 30.78 6.47 -22.25
CA LYS A 178 31.54 7.40 -21.40
C LYS A 178 32.08 6.73 -20.13
N ALA A 179 31.32 5.80 -19.55
CA ALA A 179 31.76 5.00 -18.41
C ALA A 179 32.92 4.05 -18.79
N LYS A 180 32.87 3.45 -19.99
CA LYS A 180 33.95 2.62 -20.55
C LYS A 180 35.26 3.40 -20.73
N ASP A 181 35.19 4.62 -21.28
CA ASP A 181 36.36 5.50 -21.46
C ASP A 181 37.05 5.80 -20.13
N ARG A 182 36.27 6.13 -19.09
CA ARG A 182 36.79 6.49 -17.77
C ARG A 182 37.52 5.33 -17.07
N LEU A 183 37.16 4.09 -17.38
CA LEU A 183 37.75 2.88 -16.80
C LEU A 183 38.95 2.32 -17.61
N LYS A 184 39.58 3.12 -18.46
CA LYS A 184 40.71 2.73 -19.33
C LYS A 184 40.37 1.57 -20.29
N HIS A 185 39.24 1.66 -21.00
CA HIS A 185 38.81 0.71 -22.04
C HIS A 185 38.54 -0.72 -21.50
N ARG A 186 37.74 -0.82 -20.44
CA ARG A 186 37.08 -2.08 -20.08
C ARG A 186 35.96 -2.35 -21.08
N ASP A 187 36.25 -3.13 -22.13
CA ASP A 187 35.28 -3.51 -23.17
C ASP A 187 34.16 -4.43 -22.65
N ASP A 188 34.28 -4.92 -21.42
CA ASP A 188 33.41 -5.90 -20.77
C ASP A 188 32.19 -5.31 -20.04
N LEU A 189 32.05 -3.98 -19.94
CA LEU A 189 30.87 -3.36 -19.32
C LEU A 189 29.63 -3.57 -20.19
N ASN A 190 28.57 -4.08 -19.56
CA ASN A 190 27.26 -4.29 -20.16
C ASN A 190 26.16 -3.56 -19.36
N VAL A 191 24.92 -3.57 -19.88
CA VAL A 191 23.82 -2.81 -19.27
C VAL A 191 23.48 -3.26 -17.83
N ASP A 192 23.77 -4.51 -17.47
CA ASP A 192 23.47 -5.06 -16.14
C ASP A 192 24.37 -4.48 -15.03
N ASP A 193 25.49 -3.85 -15.40
CA ASP A 193 26.41 -3.16 -14.49
C ASP A 193 25.88 -1.79 -13.99
N PHE A 194 24.78 -1.31 -14.58
CA PHE A 194 24.21 0.01 -14.33
C PHE A 194 22.85 -0.06 -13.63
N TYR A 195 22.62 0.86 -12.71
CA TYR A 195 21.32 1.12 -12.10
C TYR A 195 20.82 2.51 -12.51
N PHE A 196 19.64 2.57 -13.12
CA PHE A 196 19.08 3.78 -13.72
C PHE A 196 18.04 4.41 -12.81
N VAL A 197 18.22 5.71 -12.55
CA VAL A 197 17.24 6.58 -11.91
C VAL A 197 16.79 7.57 -12.98
N LEU A 198 15.57 7.40 -13.47
CA LEU A 198 14.94 8.28 -14.44
C LEU A 198 14.06 9.28 -13.70
N THR A 199 14.37 10.57 -13.81
CA THR A 199 13.62 11.61 -13.09
C THR A 199 12.39 12.05 -13.87
N VAL A 200 11.30 12.30 -13.15
CA VAL A 200 10.03 12.80 -13.69
C VAL A 200 9.46 13.92 -12.83
N PRO A 201 8.70 14.86 -13.41
CA PRO A 201 8.04 15.93 -12.66
C PRO A 201 7.07 15.35 -11.62
N ALA A 202 7.04 15.91 -10.42
CA ALA A 202 6.19 15.42 -9.35
C ALA A 202 4.70 15.61 -9.67
N MET A 203 4.38 16.70 -10.37
CA MET A 203 3.02 17.09 -10.75
C MET A 203 2.41 16.23 -11.87
N TRP A 204 3.19 15.38 -12.53
CA TRP A 204 2.65 14.47 -13.55
C TRP A 204 1.72 13.43 -12.94
N ASP A 205 0.68 13.08 -13.69
CA ASP A 205 -0.19 11.98 -13.31
C ASP A 205 0.52 10.63 -13.46
N ASP A 206 -0.02 9.60 -12.80
CA ASP A 206 0.57 8.26 -12.84
C ASP A 206 0.67 7.70 -14.28
N PRO A 207 -0.29 7.95 -15.21
CA PRO A 207 -0.13 7.62 -16.62
C PRO A 207 1.14 8.20 -17.26
N GLY A 208 1.45 9.49 -17.04
CA GLY A 208 2.69 10.11 -17.55
C GLY A 208 3.95 9.48 -16.95
N LYS A 209 3.95 9.20 -15.64
CA LYS A 209 5.07 8.53 -14.93
C LYS A 209 5.28 7.10 -15.43
N GLN A 210 4.20 6.35 -15.65
CA GLN A 210 4.23 5.00 -16.20
C GLN A 210 4.68 5.00 -17.67
N PHE A 211 4.23 5.97 -18.47
CA PHE A 211 4.68 6.12 -19.86
C PHE A 211 6.20 6.27 -19.94
N MET A 212 6.82 7.06 -19.06
CA MET A 212 8.29 7.19 -19.01
C MET A 212 8.98 5.88 -18.63
N ARG A 213 8.39 5.11 -17.71
CA ARG A 213 8.90 3.77 -17.36
C ARG A 213 8.86 2.84 -18.58
N GLU A 214 7.74 2.79 -19.30
CA GLU A 214 7.58 1.97 -20.50
C GLU A 214 8.54 2.40 -21.63
N ALA A 215 8.77 3.70 -21.79
CA ALA A 215 9.74 4.22 -22.75
C ALA A 215 11.16 3.74 -22.41
N ALA A 216 11.52 3.71 -21.12
CA ALA A 216 12.81 3.19 -20.66
C ALA A 216 12.93 1.67 -20.81
N GLU A 217 11.85 0.93 -20.58
CA GLU A 217 11.80 -0.52 -20.84
C GLU A 217 11.98 -0.83 -22.32
N THR A 218 11.29 -0.10 -23.18
CA THR A 218 11.42 -0.19 -24.65
C THR A 218 12.82 0.19 -25.11
N ALA A 219 13.49 1.10 -24.40
CA ALA A 219 14.89 1.45 -24.61
C ALA A 219 15.88 0.36 -24.14
N GLY A 220 15.40 -0.74 -23.57
CA GLY A 220 16.21 -1.87 -23.12
C GLY A 220 16.80 -1.68 -21.72
N ILE A 221 16.19 -0.85 -20.87
CA ILE A 221 16.50 -0.79 -19.44
C ILE A 221 15.57 -1.76 -18.71
N GLN A 222 16.12 -2.71 -17.97
CA GLN A 222 15.31 -3.70 -17.26
C GLN A 222 14.57 -3.06 -16.07
N VAL A 223 13.31 -3.46 -15.84
CA VAL A 223 12.43 -2.91 -14.78
C VAL A 223 13.06 -2.97 -13.39
N ASN A 224 13.76 -4.07 -13.07
CA ASN A 224 14.46 -4.26 -11.80
C ASN A 224 15.75 -3.41 -11.66
N LYS A 225 16.18 -2.73 -12.73
CA LYS A 225 17.35 -1.84 -12.79
C LYS A 225 16.94 -0.39 -13.01
N LEU A 226 15.65 -0.08 -13.00
CA LEU A 226 15.09 1.23 -13.23
C LEU A 226 14.29 1.70 -12.02
N THR A 227 14.52 2.93 -11.58
CA THR A 227 13.64 3.66 -10.67
C THR A 227 13.16 4.93 -11.32
N ILE A 228 11.86 5.19 -11.21
CA ILE A 228 11.29 6.50 -11.48
C ILE A 228 11.38 7.29 -10.18
N ALA A 229 12.09 8.41 -10.19
CA ALA A 229 12.23 9.28 -9.01
C ALA A 229 11.64 10.66 -9.31
N LEU A 230 11.02 11.28 -8.31
CA LEU A 230 10.43 12.60 -8.51
C LEU A 230 11.55 13.66 -8.47
N GLU A 231 11.51 14.59 -9.42
CA GLU A 231 12.47 15.70 -9.54
C GLU A 231 12.71 16.48 -8.21
N PRO A 232 11.68 16.86 -7.43
CA PRO A 232 11.90 17.55 -6.16
C PRO A 232 12.41 16.64 -5.02
N GLU A 233 12.17 15.33 -5.06
CA GLU A 233 12.68 14.37 -4.06
C GLU A 233 14.19 14.18 -4.22
N VAL A 234 14.64 13.88 -5.44
CA VAL A 234 16.07 13.73 -5.73
C VAL A 234 16.83 15.03 -5.48
N THR A 235 16.18 16.16 -5.74
CA THR A 235 16.72 17.48 -5.42
C THR A 235 16.93 17.66 -3.92
N SER A 236 15.98 17.22 -3.10
CA SER A 236 16.08 17.30 -1.64
C SER A 236 17.27 16.48 -1.12
N VAL A 237 17.46 15.29 -1.69
CA VAL A 237 18.63 14.45 -1.41
C VAL A 237 19.94 15.18 -1.76
N TYR A 238 20.02 15.84 -2.91
CA TYR A 238 21.21 16.61 -3.29
C TYR A 238 21.47 17.80 -2.35
N CYS A 239 20.44 18.58 -2.05
CA CYS A 239 20.59 19.77 -1.21
C CYS A 239 20.99 19.41 0.22
N ARG A 240 20.58 18.24 0.74
CA ARG A 240 21.04 17.71 2.03
C ARG A 240 22.55 17.52 2.06
N GLU A 241 23.14 16.91 1.03
CA GLU A 241 24.59 16.64 0.99
C GLU A 241 25.44 17.92 0.87
N LEU A 242 24.88 19.01 0.34
CA LEU A 242 25.56 20.30 0.21
C LEU A 242 25.56 21.14 1.49
N ARG A 243 24.67 20.84 2.44
CA ARG A 243 24.51 21.63 3.66
C ARG A 243 25.60 21.28 4.68
N THR A 244 26.38 22.28 5.07
CA THR A 244 27.43 22.15 6.11
C THR A 244 26.88 22.36 7.53
N ASP A 245 25.63 22.84 7.68
CA ASP A 245 24.92 22.91 8.95
C ASP A 245 24.34 21.53 9.32
N ARG A 246 24.93 20.90 10.33
CA ARG A 246 24.68 19.49 10.68
C ARG A 246 23.33 19.19 11.36
N ASP A 247 22.36 20.10 11.34
CA ASP A 247 21.11 19.94 12.11
C ASP A 247 19.84 20.19 11.25
N ILE A 248 19.67 19.37 10.21
CA ILE A 248 18.52 19.41 9.28
C ILE A 248 17.38 18.50 9.79
N LYS A 249 17.60 17.72 10.87
CA LYS A 249 16.62 16.74 11.37
C LYS A 249 15.37 17.44 11.90
N GLY A 250 14.21 17.04 11.40
CA GLY A 250 12.91 17.63 11.74
C GLY A 250 12.55 18.89 10.95
N MET A 251 13.48 19.44 10.15
CA MET A 251 13.19 20.64 9.35
C MET A 251 12.18 20.33 8.24
N LYS A 252 11.24 21.26 8.06
CA LYS A 252 10.36 21.32 6.90
C LYS A 252 10.83 22.40 5.95
N TYR A 253 10.81 22.11 4.66
CA TYR A 253 11.18 23.05 3.61
C TYR A 253 10.37 22.82 2.34
N VAL A 254 10.25 23.86 1.54
CA VAL A 254 9.65 23.77 0.20
C VAL A 254 10.77 23.61 -0.82
N VAL A 255 10.66 22.64 -1.71
CA VAL A 255 11.50 22.53 -2.92
C VAL A 255 10.70 23.05 -4.10
N VAL A 256 11.29 23.99 -4.84
CA VAL A 256 10.74 24.59 -6.06
C VAL A 256 11.74 24.30 -7.19
N ASP A 257 11.48 23.26 -7.98
CA ASP A 257 12.26 22.98 -9.19
C ASP A 257 11.72 23.82 -10.35
N LEU A 258 12.46 24.86 -10.71
CA LEU A 258 12.19 25.77 -11.80
C LEU A 258 12.96 25.31 -13.05
N GLY A 259 12.36 24.34 -13.73
CA GLY A 259 12.86 23.79 -14.97
C GLY A 259 12.56 24.65 -16.21
N GLY A 260 12.76 24.05 -17.37
CA GLY A 260 12.46 24.67 -18.66
C GLY A 260 10.95 24.75 -18.94
N GLY A 261 10.21 23.66 -18.73
CA GLY A 261 8.77 23.62 -19.01
C GLY A 261 7.88 23.88 -17.80
N THR A 262 8.26 23.35 -16.64
CA THR A 262 7.43 23.30 -15.43
C THR A 262 8.12 23.95 -14.23
N ALA A 263 7.29 24.33 -13.25
CA ALA A 263 7.69 24.65 -11.90
C ALA A 263 7.09 23.57 -10.98
N ASP A 264 7.92 22.64 -10.51
CA ASP A 264 7.53 21.52 -9.66
C ASP A 264 7.78 21.85 -8.18
N ILE A 265 6.72 21.81 -7.39
CA ILE A 265 6.72 22.27 -5.99
C ILE A 265 6.33 21.11 -5.07
N ALA A 266 7.23 20.76 -4.16
CA ALA A 266 6.98 19.76 -3.12
C ALA A 266 7.37 20.30 -1.74
N VAL A 267 6.70 19.80 -0.71
CA VAL A 267 6.97 20.16 0.68
C VAL A 267 7.46 18.92 1.41
N HIS A 268 8.71 18.98 1.87
CA HIS A 268 9.35 17.86 2.54
C HIS A 268 9.64 18.17 4.00
N GLN A 269 9.47 17.16 4.84
CA GLN A 269 9.95 17.13 6.20
C GLN A 269 11.05 16.08 6.33
N GLN A 270 12.20 16.48 6.88
CA GLN A 270 13.26 15.55 7.18
C GLN A 270 12.93 14.80 8.47
N HIS A 271 12.69 13.49 8.37
CA HIS A 271 12.47 12.66 9.56
C HIS A 271 13.79 12.46 10.34
N PRO A 272 13.76 12.33 11.68
CA PRO A 272 14.95 12.03 12.50
C PRO A 272 15.74 10.78 12.08
N ASP A 273 15.06 9.83 11.44
CA ASP A 273 15.59 8.57 10.88
C ASP A 273 16.09 8.70 9.42
N ASP A 274 16.36 9.93 8.99
CA ASP A 274 17.05 10.26 7.74
C ASP A 274 16.29 9.92 6.42
N PHE A 275 14.95 9.77 6.49
CA PHE A 275 14.07 9.73 5.32
C PHE A 275 13.26 11.02 5.14
N LEU A 276 12.81 11.26 3.90
CA LEU A 276 11.98 12.41 3.53
C LEU A 276 10.51 12.02 3.61
N GLU A 277 9.72 12.83 4.31
CA GLU A 277 8.26 12.73 4.36
C GLU A 277 7.64 13.85 3.53
N GLU A 278 6.68 13.50 2.67
CA GLU A 278 5.85 14.47 1.97
C GLU A 278 4.79 15.05 2.93
N VAL A 279 4.79 16.37 3.13
CA VAL A 279 3.89 17.04 4.08
C VAL A 279 2.52 17.31 3.47
N VAL A 280 2.49 17.64 2.17
CA VAL A 280 1.30 17.90 1.36
C VAL A 280 1.54 17.40 -0.07
N PRO A 281 0.47 17.03 -0.82
CA PRO A 281 0.61 16.60 -2.20
C PRO A 281 1.40 17.60 -3.07
N PRO A 282 2.27 17.12 -3.98
CA PRO A 282 3.06 17.98 -4.84
C PRO A 282 2.15 18.78 -5.79
N SER A 283 2.61 19.96 -6.16
CA SER A 283 1.85 20.92 -6.97
C SER A 283 2.78 21.65 -7.94
N GLY A 284 2.23 22.43 -8.86
CA GLY A 284 3.05 23.12 -9.85
C GLY A 284 2.25 23.67 -11.03
N GLY A 285 2.98 24.17 -12.02
CA GLY A 285 2.40 24.70 -13.25
C GLY A 285 3.42 24.82 -14.39
N ALA A 286 2.95 25.13 -15.59
CA ALA A 286 3.79 25.44 -16.76
C ALA A 286 4.43 26.84 -16.64
N TRP A 287 5.18 27.06 -15.55
CA TRP A 287 5.83 28.33 -15.20
C TRP A 287 7.35 28.26 -15.31
N GLY A 288 7.86 27.37 -16.16
CA GLY A 288 9.29 27.27 -16.47
C GLY A 288 9.77 28.34 -17.47
N GLY A 289 11.05 28.26 -17.84
CA GLY A 289 11.70 29.19 -18.76
C GLY A 289 11.10 29.27 -20.18
N ILE A 290 10.45 28.22 -20.68
CA ILE A 290 9.79 28.17 -22.01
C ILE A 290 8.63 29.16 -22.08
N ALA A 291 7.91 29.39 -20.97
CA ALA A 291 6.83 30.37 -20.94
C ALA A 291 7.31 31.80 -21.28
N ILE A 292 8.60 32.09 -21.03
CA ILE A 292 9.23 33.36 -21.38
C ILE A 292 9.68 33.38 -22.84
N ASP A 293 10.13 32.24 -23.36
CA ASP A 293 10.45 32.09 -24.78
C ASP A 293 9.20 32.30 -25.64
N ASP A 294 8.07 31.73 -25.22
CA ASP A 294 6.75 31.96 -25.84
C ASP A 294 6.34 33.44 -25.77
N ALA A 295 6.59 34.11 -24.65
CA ALA A 295 6.31 35.54 -24.50
C ALA A 295 7.19 36.39 -25.43
N TYR A 296 8.44 36.00 -25.62
CA TYR A 296 9.37 36.66 -26.53
C TYR A 296 9.00 36.44 -28.00
N LEU A 297 8.63 35.21 -28.39
CA LEU A 297 8.16 34.91 -29.74
C LEU A 297 6.91 35.73 -30.09
N ARG A 298 5.91 35.78 -29.19
CA ARG A 298 4.73 36.64 -29.36
C ARG A 298 5.06 38.13 -29.40
N PHE A 299 6.12 38.54 -28.70
CA PHE A 299 6.62 39.90 -28.80
C PHE A 299 7.19 40.17 -30.19
N LEU A 300 8.03 39.27 -30.74
CA LEU A 300 8.57 39.40 -32.10
C LEU A 300 7.47 39.36 -33.17
N GLU A 301 6.47 38.49 -33.04
CA GLU A 301 5.30 38.43 -33.94
C GLU A 301 4.55 39.77 -33.96
N LYS A 302 4.44 40.47 -32.83
CA LYS A 302 3.84 41.81 -32.76
C LYS A 302 4.73 42.91 -33.33
N VAL A 303 6.04 42.69 -33.41
CA VAL A 303 6.97 43.66 -34.01
C VAL A 303 7.06 43.48 -35.52
N PHE A 304 7.24 42.25 -35.99
CA PHE A 304 7.57 41.94 -37.39
C PHE A 304 6.43 41.26 -38.16
N GLY A 305 5.42 40.72 -37.47
CA GLY A 305 4.30 39.98 -38.05
C GLY A 305 4.48 38.47 -37.97
N GLU A 306 3.36 37.75 -37.88
CA GLU A 306 3.34 36.29 -37.81
C GLU A 306 3.96 35.63 -39.04
N GLY A 307 3.64 36.12 -40.25
CA GLY A 307 4.19 35.58 -41.51
C GLY A 307 5.71 35.73 -41.64
N VAL A 308 6.30 36.75 -41.03
CA VAL A 308 7.76 36.91 -40.97
C VAL A 308 8.38 35.87 -40.05
N MET A 309 7.80 35.67 -38.85
CA MET A 309 8.28 34.67 -37.91
C MET A 309 8.09 33.24 -38.43
N GLN A 310 7.00 32.97 -39.15
CA GLN A 310 6.78 31.69 -39.83
C GLN A 310 7.79 31.46 -40.96
N GLU A 311 8.10 32.47 -41.79
CA GLU A 311 9.12 32.34 -42.85
C GLU A 311 10.51 32.09 -42.24
N LEU A 312 10.91 32.84 -41.19
CA LEU A 312 12.16 32.62 -40.47
C LEU A 312 12.24 31.19 -39.90
N LYS A 313 11.18 30.75 -39.24
CA LYS A 313 11.12 29.44 -38.58
C LYS A 313 11.16 28.27 -39.58
N LEU A 314 10.54 28.42 -40.74
CA LEU A 314 10.41 27.32 -41.73
C LEU A 314 11.51 27.31 -42.79
N LYS A 315 12.04 28.47 -43.18
CA LYS A 315 13.03 28.58 -44.27
C LYS A 315 14.45 28.88 -43.82
N GLU A 316 14.61 29.54 -42.68
CA GLU A 316 15.90 30.01 -42.16
C GLU A 316 16.12 29.46 -40.74
N PHE A 317 16.04 28.13 -40.60
CA PHE A 317 16.03 27.46 -39.29
C PHE A 317 17.32 27.68 -38.48
N GLU A 318 18.47 27.75 -39.14
CA GLU A 318 19.75 28.09 -38.48
C GLU A 318 19.65 29.47 -37.81
N GLU A 319 19.15 30.46 -38.54
CA GLU A 319 19.01 31.82 -38.06
C GLU A 319 17.93 31.94 -36.97
N TYR A 320 16.82 31.23 -37.12
CA TYR A 320 15.82 31.11 -36.07
C TYR A 320 16.46 30.59 -34.77
N THR A 321 17.24 29.51 -34.87
CA THR A 321 17.90 28.88 -33.71
C THR A 321 18.95 29.81 -33.10
N ASP A 322 19.73 30.52 -33.90
CA ASP A 322 20.69 31.53 -33.46
C ASP A 322 20.01 32.69 -32.69
N LEU A 323 18.85 33.15 -33.17
CA LEU A 323 18.06 34.19 -32.50
C LEU A 323 17.54 33.74 -31.12
N ILE A 324 17.05 32.50 -31.02
CA ILE A 324 16.55 31.94 -29.76
C ILE A 324 17.70 31.71 -28.78
N HIS A 325 18.87 31.24 -29.25
CA HIS A 325 20.05 31.10 -28.42
C HIS A 325 20.57 32.45 -27.90
N GLU A 326 20.60 33.49 -28.74
CA GLU A 326 20.98 34.84 -28.29
C GLU A 326 19.99 35.35 -27.24
N PHE A 327 18.68 35.12 -27.41
CA PHE A 327 17.68 35.47 -26.41
C PHE A 327 17.84 34.70 -25.10
N GLU A 328 18.09 33.39 -25.15
CA GLU A 328 18.34 32.55 -23.97
C GLU A 328 19.49 33.11 -23.11
N VAL A 329 20.57 33.59 -23.76
CA VAL A 329 21.69 34.24 -23.07
C VAL A 329 21.23 35.54 -22.38
N LYS A 330 20.45 36.40 -23.04
CA LYS A 330 19.94 37.64 -22.41
C LYS A 330 18.93 37.35 -21.30
N LYS A 331 18.08 36.33 -21.46
CA LYS A 331 17.08 35.89 -20.48
C LYS A 331 17.75 35.48 -19.17
N ARG A 332 18.92 34.84 -19.23
CA ARG A 332 19.71 34.46 -18.05
C ARG A 332 20.47 35.62 -17.40
N LEU A 333 20.91 36.60 -18.19
CA LEU A 333 21.79 37.69 -17.73
C LEU A 333 21.07 38.96 -17.26
N ILE A 334 19.79 39.13 -17.61
CA ILE A 334 19.02 40.33 -17.22
C ILE A 334 18.90 40.45 -15.68
N LYS A 335 19.09 41.67 -15.18
CA LYS A 335 18.95 42.02 -13.77
C LYS A 335 17.80 43.00 -13.54
N SER A 336 17.31 43.08 -12.32
CA SER A 336 16.21 44.00 -11.97
C SER A 336 16.65 45.46 -12.01
N ASP A 337 17.93 45.75 -11.81
CA ASP A 337 18.54 47.09 -11.86
C ASP A 337 19.10 47.47 -13.25
N THR A 338 18.88 46.65 -14.27
CA THR A 338 19.34 46.97 -15.64
C THR A 338 18.62 48.23 -16.14
N THR A 339 19.40 49.27 -16.44
CA THR A 339 18.94 50.58 -16.94
C THR A 339 19.24 50.82 -18.42
N THR A 340 20.18 50.09 -18.99
CA THR A 340 20.56 50.17 -20.41
C THR A 340 19.80 49.15 -21.24
N ASP A 341 19.41 49.52 -22.47
CA ASP A 341 18.72 48.62 -23.40
C ASP A 341 19.40 47.26 -23.53
N VAL A 342 18.57 46.21 -23.54
CA VAL A 342 18.99 44.84 -23.79
C VAL A 342 19.21 44.69 -25.28
N VAL A 343 20.44 44.33 -25.68
CA VAL A 343 20.81 44.18 -27.09
C VAL A 343 20.79 42.71 -27.47
N ILE A 344 19.90 42.37 -28.41
CA ILE A 344 19.78 41.06 -29.04
C ILE A 344 20.31 41.19 -30.47
N THR A 345 21.21 40.30 -30.84
CA THR A 345 21.71 40.22 -32.22
C THR A 345 20.67 39.49 -33.09
N ILE A 346 20.21 40.14 -34.14
CA ILE A 346 19.32 39.59 -35.16
C ILE A 346 20.16 39.12 -36.36
N PRO A 347 19.98 37.88 -36.82
CA PRO A 347 20.63 37.35 -38.02
C PRO A 347 20.33 38.12 -39.32
N VAL A 348 21.19 37.95 -40.33
CA VAL A 348 21.12 38.72 -41.59
C VAL A 348 19.93 38.31 -42.45
N GLY A 349 19.67 37.01 -42.63
CA GLY A 349 18.50 36.51 -43.35
C GLY A 349 17.19 36.94 -42.69
N PHE A 350 17.13 37.04 -41.36
CA PHE A 350 15.98 37.60 -40.65
C PHE A 350 15.76 39.07 -41.05
N MET A 351 16.83 39.87 -41.16
CA MET A 351 16.72 41.24 -41.68
C MET A 351 16.25 41.28 -43.14
N ASP A 352 16.68 40.33 -43.98
CA ASP A 352 16.25 40.24 -45.38
C ASP A 352 14.76 39.88 -45.51
N ILE A 353 14.26 38.96 -44.67
CA ILE A 353 12.82 38.65 -44.58
C ILE A 353 12.04 39.89 -44.12
N ILE A 354 12.51 40.60 -43.08
CA ILE A 354 11.88 41.85 -42.61
C ILE A 354 11.89 42.90 -43.73
N LYS A 355 12.98 43.01 -44.50
CA LYS A 355 13.07 43.94 -45.63
C LYS A 355 12.05 43.59 -46.72
N LYS A 356 11.94 42.31 -47.06
CA LYS A 356 11.03 41.78 -48.08
C LYS A 356 9.56 41.95 -47.70
N GLN A 357 9.16 41.60 -46.47
CA GLN A 357 7.75 41.60 -46.05
C GLN A 357 7.29 42.92 -45.40
N CYS A 358 8.17 43.61 -44.66
CA CYS A 358 7.80 44.82 -43.90
C CYS A 358 8.27 46.12 -44.55
N GLY A 359 9.11 46.05 -45.59
CA GLY A 359 9.75 47.23 -46.21
C GLY A 359 10.97 47.74 -45.45
N GLY A 360 11.54 46.93 -44.55
CA GLY A 360 12.72 47.25 -43.74
C GLY A 360 12.42 47.34 -42.24
N THR A 361 13.48 47.32 -41.42
CA THR A 361 13.39 47.32 -39.96
C THR A 361 12.70 48.57 -39.41
N ASP A 362 12.97 49.76 -39.97
CA ASP A 362 12.34 51.01 -39.53
C ASP A 362 10.83 51.03 -39.78
N ALA A 363 10.40 50.45 -40.90
CA ALA A 363 8.99 50.36 -41.26
C ALA A 363 8.26 49.36 -40.34
N ALA A 364 8.90 48.24 -39.99
CA ALA A 364 8.38 47.27 -39.02
C ALA A 364 8.21 47.90 -37.63
N ILE A 365 9.25 48.56 -37.10
CA ILE A 365 9.22 49.21 -35.78
C ILE A 365 8.12 50.28 -35.71
N LYS A 366 7.98 51.13 -36.73
CA LYS A 366 6.94 52.18 -36.76
C LYS A 366 5.51 51.62 -36.73
N LYS A 367 5.29 50.42 -37.27
CA LYS A 367 3.99 49.74 -37.24
C LYS A 367 3.76 48.93 -35.95
N SER A 368 4.84 48.66 -35.21
CA SER A 368 4.78 47.88 -33.98
C SER A 368 4.12 48.67 -32.85
N PRO A 369 3.33 48.01 -31.96
CA PRO A 369 2.85 48.62 -30.72
C PRO A 369 3.98 48.94 -29.72
N TYR A 370 5.24 48.61 -30.04
CA TYR A 370 6.40 48.80 -29.17
C TYR A 370 7.39 49.82 -29.73
N SER A 371 7.00 50.67 -30.70
CA SER A 371 7.85 51.65 -31.38
C SER A 371 8.70 52.51 -30.45
N ASP A 372 8.18 52.84 -29.27
CA ASP A 372 8.84 53.72 -28.29
C ASP A 372 9.77 52.95 -27.32
N SER A 373 9.74 51.62 -27.36
CA SER A 373 10.46 50.72 -26.45
C SER A 373 11.47 49.83 -27.16
N ILE A 374 11.60 49.94 -28.49
CA ILE A 374 12.56 49.17 -29.27
C ILE A 374 13.25 50.05 -30.32
N SER A 375 14.49 49.73 -30.65
CA SER A 375 15.17 50.28 -31.83
C SER A 375 16.05 49.22 -32.48
N ILE A 376 16.28 49.32 -33.78
CA ILE A 376 17.20 48.43 -34.50
C ILE A 376 18.26 49.28 -35.18
N SER A 377 19.53 48.90 -34.99
CA SER A 377 20.67 49.52 -35.67
C SER A 377 21.62 48.43 -36.16
N GLY A 378 21.70 48.26 -37.48
CA GLY A 378 22.32 47.06 -38.08
C GLY A 378 21.64 45.79 -37.57
N GLN A 379 22.43 44.80 -37.15
CA GLN A 379 21.94 43.54 -36.57
C GLN A 379 21.54 43.65 -35.09
N ARG A 380 21.46 44.86 -34.50
CA ARG A 380 21.24 45.00 -33.04
C ARG A 380 19.83 45.47 -32.75
N LEU A 381 18.97 44.55 -32.32
CA LEU A 381 17.68 44.87 -31.70
C LEU A 381 17.91 45.29 -30.26
N ARG A 382 17.61 46.55 -29.96
CA ARG A 382 17.65 47.14 -28.64
C ARG A 382 16.23 47.13 -28.08
N VAL A 383 16.06 46.50 -26.93
CA VAL A 383 14.78 46.45 -26.22
C VAL A 383 14.94 47.20 -24.90
N ASN A 384 14.02 48.11 -24.63
CA ASN A 384 13.98 48.83 -23.36
C ASN A 384 13.95 47.82 -22.19
N PRO A 385 14.72 48.05 -21.11
CA PRO A 385 14.83 47.08 -20.01
C PRO A 385 13.50 46.76 -19.34
N GLN A 386 12.61 47.74 -19.21
CA GLN A 386 11.29 47.50 -18.62
C GLN A 386 10.45 46.61 -19.51
N LYS A 387 10.47 46.84 -20.83
CA LYS A 387 9.76 46.01 -21.79
C LYS A 387 10.29 44.58 -21.82
N PHE A 388 11.60 44.41 -21.67
CA PHE A 388 12.21 43.09 -21.56
C PHE A 388 11.80 42.37 -20.27
N ARG A 389 11.77 43.06 -19.13
CA ARG A 389 11.27 42.52 -17.85
C ARG A 389 9.80 42.13 -17.89
N ASP A 390 8.96 42.84 -18.66
CA ASP A 390 7.54 42.51 -18.80
C ASP A 390 7.31 41.08 -19.33
N LEU A 391 8.27 40.52 -20.10
CA LEU A 391 8.19 39.14 -20.61
C LEU A 391 8.13 38.09 -19.49
N PHE A 392 8.64 38.41 -18.30
CA PHE A 392 8.70 37.52 -17.13
C PHE A 392 7.46 37.60 -16.24
N LYS A 393 6.69 38.69 -16.36
CA LYS A 393 5.69 39.10 -15.37
C LYS A 393 4.60 38.06 -15.13
N SER A 394 4.06 37.48 -16.19
CA SER A 394 2.98 36.48 -16.09
C SER A 394 3.44 35.21 -15.35
N THR A 395 4.62 34.73 -15.71
CA THR A 395 5.24 33.52 -15.14
C THR A 395 5.55 33.71 -13.65
N ILE A 396 6.26 34.79 -13.30
CA ILE A 396 6.62 35.11 -11.91
C ILE A 396 5.36 35.30 -11.05
N ASN A 397 4.37 36.06 -11.53
CA ASN A 397 3.14 36.29 -10.77
C ASN A 397 2.36 34.99 -10.47
N SER A 398 2.33 34.06 -11.43
CA SER A 398 1.63 32.78 -11.26
C SER A 398 2.33 31.91 -10.22
N LEU A 399 3.66 31.82 -10.28
CA LEU A 399 4.49 31.12 -9.29
C LEU A 399 4.29 31.70 -7.88
N LEU A 400 4.41 33.02 -7.73
CA LEU A 400 4.28 33.69 -6.44
C LEU A 400 2.88 33.52 -5.84
N LYS A 401 1.83 33.63 -6.66
CA LYS A 401 0.44 33.42 -6.22
C LYS A 401 0.22 32.00 -5.70
N HIS A 402 0.78 31.00 -6.38
CA HIS A 402 0.66 29.60 -5.96
C HIS A 402 1.37 29.34 -4.63
N LEU A 403 2.61 29.82 -4.48
CA LEU A 403 3.35 29.71 -3.22
C LEU A 403 2.64 30.44 -2.07
N GLU A 404 2.05 31.61 -2.32
CA GLU A 404 1.25 32.33 -1.33
C GLU A 404 0.04 31.52 -0.85
N GLN A 405 -0.65 30.80 -1.75
CA GLN A 405 -1.73 29.88 -1.39
C GLN A 405 -1.21 28.67 -0.62
N LEU A 406 -0.08 28.11 -1.04
CA LEU A 406 0.55 26.96 -0.36
C LEU A 406 0.92 27.29 1.09
N PHE A 407 1.46 28.48 1.34
CA PHE A 407 1.83 28.92 2.70
C PHE A 407 0.63 29.26 3.60
N GLN A 408 -0.60 29.35 3.07
CA GLN A 408 -1.82 29.45 3.88
C GLN A 408 -2.25 28.10 4.46
N HIS A 409 -1.70 26.98 3.97
CA HIS A 409 -2.05 25.66 4.46
C HIS A 409 -1.51 25.42 5.89
N PRO A 410 -2.32 24.93 6.85
CA PRO A 410 -1.91 24.80 8.25
C PRO A 410 -0.61 24.02 8.46
N LYS A 411 -0.42 22.92 7.71
CA LYS A 411 0.79 22.06 7.79
C LYS A 411 2.09 22.69 7.24
N VAL A 412 1.99 23.79 6.51
CA VAL A 412 3.08 24.41 5.74
C VAL A 412 3.37 25.85 6.22
N SER A 413 2.46 26.45 6.98
CA SER A 413 2.54 27.84 7.46
C SER A 413 3.80 28.13 8.29
N ASP A 414 4.33 27.12 8.98
CA ASP A 414 5.52 27.16 9.86
C ASP A 414 6.86 27.13 9.10
N ILE A 415 6.87 26.75 7.82
CA ILE A 415 8.10 26.55 7.05
C ILE A 415 8.89 27.85 6.89
N GLN A 416 10.21 27.82 7.05
CA GLN A 416 11.06 29.00 6.86
C GLN A 416 11.91 28.94 5.60
N ASP A 417 12.31 27.74 5.16
CA ASP A 417 13.26 27.55 4.06
C ASP A 417 12.52 27.24 2.74
N ILE A 418 12.91 27.95 1.67
CA ILE A 418 12.51 27.67 0.29
C ILE A 418 13.78 27.35 -0.50
N ILE A 419 13.88 26.12 -0.99
CA ILE A 419 14.98 25.66 -1.84
C ILE A 419 14.53 25.79 -3.30
N MET A 420 15.21 26.62 -4.08
CA MET A 420 14.95 26.77 -5.51
C MET A 420 16.06 26.10 -6.31
N VAL A 421 15.67 25.23 -7.25
CA VAL A 421 16.60 24.53 -8.15
C VAL A 421 16.13 24.61 -9.61
N GLY A 422 16.90 24.03 -10.53
CA GLY A 422 16.60 24.03 -11.96
C GLY A 422 17.17 25.25 -12.67
N GLY A 423 17.31 25.14 -14.00
CA GLY A 423 17.94 26.15 -14.86
C GLY A 423 17.42 27.57 -14.67
N PHE A 424 16.11 27.69 -14.45
CA PHE A 424 15.44 28.98 -14.38
C PHE A 424 15.54 29.62 -12.98
N SER A 425 15.87 28.85 -11.94
CA SER A 425 16.09 29.39 -10.58
C SER A 425 17.28 30.35 -10.47
N LYS A 426 18.23 30.29 -11.43
CA LYS A 426 19.39 31.21 -11.49
C LYS A 426 19.04 32.60 -12.03
N CYS A 427 17.84 32.82 -12.54
CA CYS A 427 17.43 34.11 -13.05
C CYS A 427 17.25 35.11 -11.91
N GLU A 428 18.06 36.17 -11.89
CA GLU A 428 18.05 37.18 -10.82
C GLU A 428 16.69 37.86 -10.64
N LEU A 429 15.91 38.02 -11.72
CA LEU A 429 14.55 38.56 -11.65
C LEU A 429 13.61 37.67 -10.83
N VAL A 430 13.73 36.35 -10.96
CA VAL A 430 12.92 35.40 -10.21
C VAL A 430 13.35 35.40 -8.74
N GLN A 431 14.66 35.43 -8.48
CA GLN A 431 15.23 35.46 -7.14
C GLN A 431 14.76 36.70 -6.37
N ARG A 432 14.94 37.91 -6.94
CA ARG A 432 14.50 39.14 -6.28
C ARG A 432 12.98 39.17 -6.06
N ALA A 433 12.19 38.68 -7.02
CA ALA A 433 10.74 38.63 -6.86
C ALA A 433 10.30 37.68 -5.73
N MET A 434 11.02 36.57 -5.53
CA MET A 434 10.79 35.63 -4.42
C MET A 434 11.18 36.26 -3.07
N GLU A 435 12.34 36.94 -3.01
CA GLU A 435 12.82 37.65 -1.82
C GLU A 435 11.88 38.79 -1.42
N ASP A 436 11.43 39.61 -2.38
CA ASP A 436 10.51 40.73 -2.16
C ASP A 436 9.13 40.26 -1.67
N LYS A 437 8.62 39.14 -2.22
CA LYS A 437 7.31 38.59 -1.86
C LYS A 437 7.34 37.85 -0.51
N PHE A 438 8.46 37.21 -0.18
CA PHE A 438 8.61 36.38 1.03
C PHE A 438 9.80 36.82 1.90
N PRO A 439 9.84 38.07 2.41
CA PRO A 439 11.01 38.63 3.11
C PRO A 439 11.32 37.97 4.46
N LYS A 440 10.40 37.17 4.99
CA LYS A 440 10.58 36.41 6.24
C LYS A 440 11.06 34.98 6.01
N LYS A 441 11.09 34.50 4.77
CA LYS A 441 11.51 33.15 4.40
C LYS A 441 12.95 33.19 3.91
N LYS A 442 13.73 32.14 4.17
CA LYS A 442 15.10 31.99 3.68
C LYS A 442 15.08 31.31 2.31
N ILE A 443 15.52 32.02 1.28
CA ILE A 443 15.67 31.45 -0.07
C ILE A 443 17.05 30.81 -0.17
N ILE A 444 17.10 29.54 -0.63
CA ILE A 444 18.32 28.74 -0.77
C ILE A 444 18.43 28.29 -2.22
N ILE A 445 19.55 28.63 -2.87
CA ILE A 445 19.82 28.26 -4.27
C ILE A 445 21.20 27.61 -4.32
N PRO A 446 21.30 26.30 -4.62
CA PRO A 446 22.59 25.64 -4.78
C PRO A 446 23.41 26.22 -5.94
N ASP A 447 24.74 26.28 -5.79
CA ASP A 447 25.66 26.78 -6.85
C ASP A 447 25.42 26.08 -8.21
N GLU A 448 25.18 24.77 -8.17
CA GLU A 448 24.87 23.94 -9.33
C GLU A 448 23.37 23.59 -9.43
N ALA A 449 22.48 24.57 -9.20
CA ALA A 449 21.01 24.38 -9.25
C ALA A 449 20.51 23.61 -10.50
N ASP A 450 21.10 23.84 -11.67
CA ASP A 450 20.71 23.21 -12.95
C ASP A 450 21.00 21.69 -13.00
N LEU A 451 21.92 21.23 -12.13
CA LEU A 451 22.34 19.83 -12.00
C LEU A 451 21.76 19.17 -10.76
N ALA A 452 21.04 19.89 -9.90
CA ALA A 452 20.57 19.39 -8.62
C ALA A 452 19.71 18.13 -8.77
N VAL A 453 18.77 18.13 -9.72
CA VAL A 453 17.95 16.95 -10.06
C VAL A 453 18.82 15.77 -10.51
N LEU A 454 19.77 16.03 -11.41
CA LEU A 454 20.56 15.00 -12.06
C LEU A 454 21.59 14.36 -11.11
N ARG A 455 22.30 15.20 -10.34
CA ARG A 455 23.21 14.73 -9.27
C ARG A 455 22.44 14.09 -8.14
N GLY A 456 21.31 14.70 -7.77
CA GLY A 456 20.35 14.16 -6.82
C GLY A 456 19.90 12.76 -7.20
N ALA A 457 19.62 12.49 -8.47
CA ALA A 457 19.21 11.18 -8.95
C ALA A 457 20.32 10.12 -8.75
N VAL A 458 21.59 10.49 -8.95
CA VAL A 458 22.73 9.60 -8.70
C VAL A 458 22.90 9.35 -7.19
N LEU A 459 22.80 10.39 -6.35
CA LEU A 459 22.84 10.23 -4.90
C LEU A 459 21.67 9.38 -4.40
N TYR A 460 20.46 9.68 -4.87
CA TYR A 460 19.23 8.95 -4.60
C TYR A 460 19.40 7.47 -4.94
N GLY A 461 19.95 7.13 -6.12
CA GLY A 461 20.16 5.73 -6.49
C GLY A 461 21.29 5.02 -5.72
N HIS A 462 22.28 5.74 -5.17
CA HIS A 462 23.31 5.16 -4.30
C HIS A 462 22.84 5.00 -2.85
N GLN A 463 22.03 5.93 -2.36
CA GLN A 463 21.51 5.98 -0.99
C GLN A 463 20.25 5.13 -0.82
N HIS A 464 19.39 5.09 -1.82
CA HIS A 464 18.24 4.19 -1.84
C HIS A 464 18.63 2.84 -2.41
N LYS A 465 18.39 1.82 -1.59
CA LYS A 465 18.13 0.49 -2.16
C LYS A 465 16.89 0.60 -3.04
N PRO A 466 16.84 -0.08 -4.20
CA PRO A 466 15.63 -0.16 -5.00
C PRO A 466 14.43 -0.39 -4.09
N ILE A 467 13.58 0.62 -3.94
CA ILE A 467 12.43 0.51 -3.06
C ILE A 467 11.50 -0.52 -3.69
N ARG A 468 11.00 -1.41 -2.82
CA ARG A 468 9.86 -2.30 -3.02
C ARG A 468 8.90 -1.72 -4.06
N ARG A 469 8.42 -2.56 -4.98
CA ARG A 469 7.20 -2.28 -5.74
C ARG A 469 6.16 -1.66 -4.81
N TYR A 470 5.88 -0.38 -5.01
CA TYR A 470 4.76 0.28 -4.37
C TYR A 470 3.54 -0.53 -4.78
N LYS A 471 2.73 -1.03 -3.82
CA LYS A 471 1.41 -1.52 -4.18
C LYS A 471 0.64 -0.29 -4.67
N LEU A 472 0.50 -0.17 -5.99
CA LEU A 472 -0.08 0.99 -6.65
C LEU A 472 -1.60 1.05 -6.45
N PHE A 473 -2.22 -0.10 -6.12
CA PHE A 473 -3.66 -0.25 -6.05
C PHE A 473 -4.10 -0.86 -4.72
N VAL A 474 -5.17 -0.32 -4.16
CA VAL A 474 -5.97 -1.00 -3.14
C VAL A 474 -7.26 -1.45 -3.78
N VAL A 475 -7.55 -2.74 -3.68
CA VAL A 475 -8.78 -3.38 -4.13
C VAL A 475 -9.55 -3.85 -2.91
N ALA A 476 -10.79 -3.41 -2.77
CA ALA A 476 -11.71 -3.98 -1.79
C ALA A 476 -12.65 -4.97 -2.46
N ILE A 477 -12.88 -6.10 -1.80
CA ILE A 477 -13.93 -7.06 -2.11
C ILE A 477 -14.88 -7.07 -0.93
N ASP A 478 -16.10 -6.60 -1.17
CA ASP A 478 -17.18 -6.72 -0.21
C ASP A 478 -17.96 -7.99 -0.49
N PHE A 479 -17.72 -9.02 0.32
CA PHE A 479 -18.30 -10.34 0.15
C PHE A 479 -19.55 -10.44 1.02
N GLY A 480 -20.68 -9.90 0.60
CA GLY A 480 -21.91 -9.85 1.41
C GLY A 480 -22.74 -11.15 1.36
N THR A 481 -23.78 -11.23 2.20
CA THR A 481 -24.66 -12.41 2.24
C THR A 481 -25.55 -12.51 1.00
N THR A 482 -26.21 -11.40 0.67
CA THR A 482 -27.14 -11.35 -0.47
C THR A 482 -26.45 -10.81 -1.70
N TYR A 483 -25.57 -9.82 -1.53
CA TYR A 483 -24.89 -9.12 -2.61
C TYR A 483 -23.41 -8.95 -2.32
N SER A 484 -22.58 -9.16 -3.33
CA SER A 484 -21.13 -8.98 -3.28
C SER A 484 -20.66 -8.06 -4.39
N GLY A 485 -19.55 -7.36 -4.17
CA GLY A 485 -18.97 -6.46 -5.16
C GLY A 485 -17.51 -6.15 -4.89
N TYR A 486 -16.92 -5.37 -5.78
CA TYR A 486 -15.55 -4.92 -5.64
C TYR A 486 -15.41 -3.44 -6.00
N ALA A 487 -14.40 -2.80 -5.44
CA ALA A 487 -14.02 -1.43 -5.71
C ALA A 487 -12.49 -1.29 -5.62
N PHE A 488 -11.95 -0.24 -6.22
CA PHE A 488 -10.51 0.03 -6.14
C PHE A 488 -10.19 1.51 -6.22
N SER A 489 -9.03 1.89 -5.70
CA SER A 489 -8.42 3.18 -5.98
C SER A 489 -6.90 3.07 -6.04
N THR A 490 -6.25 4.10 -6.59
CA THR A 490 -4.79 4.19 -6.64
C THR A 490 -4.26 4.78 -5.34
N LYS A 491 -3.00 4.47 -5.01
CA LYS A 491 -2.35 5.06 -3.83
C LYS A 491 -2.19 6.58 -3.93
N SER A 492 -2.04 7.12 -5.14
CA SER A 492 -1.96 8.56 -5.41
C SER A 492 -3.31 9.28 -5.23
N GLN A 493 -4.43 8.56 -5.38
CA GLN A 493 -5.77 9.11 -5.28
C GLN A 493 -6.70 8.18 -4.48
N PRO A 494 -6.47 8.04 -3.15
CA PRO A 494 -7.20 7.08 -2.33
C PRO A 494 -8.72 7.34 -2.31
N ASN A 495 -9.13 8.61 -2.47
CA ASN A 495 -10.52 9.05 -2.48
C ASN A 495 -11.20 8.91 -3.87
N SER A 496 -10.45 8.69 -4.94
CA SER A 496 -10.99 8.42 -6.28
C SER A 496 -11.36 6.94 -6.41
N ILE A 497 -12.46 6.55 -5.76
CA ILE A 497 -12.87 5.14 -5.68
C ILE A 497 -13.72 4.74 -6.89
N TYR A 498 -13.23 3.75 -7.64
CA TYR A 498 -13.94 3.14 -8.76
C TYR A 498 -14.74 1.93 -8.30
N THR A 499 -16.05 1.92 -8.58
CA THR A 499 -16.96 0.80 -8.30
C THR A 499 -17.31 0.03 -9.58
N CYS A 500 -17.77 -1.21 -9.42
CA CYS A 500 -18.25 -2.02 -10.53
C CYS A 500 -19.74 -1.77 -10.82
N ASP A 501 -20.09 -1.70 -12.10
CA ASP A 501 -21.47 -1.63 -12.57
C ASP A 501 -21.92 -3.02 -13.04
N TRP A 502 -22.95 -3.56 -12.40
CA TRP A 502 -23.67 -4.76 -12.82
C TRP A 502 -24.98 -4.33 -13.48
N ARG A 503 -25.27 -4.88 -14.67
CA ARG A 503 -26.50 -4.58 -15.41
C ARG A 503 -27.35 -5.85 -15.50
N ARG A 504 -28.62 -5.71 -15.14
CA ARG A 504 -29.67 -6.69 -15.46
C ARG A 504 -30.82 -5.92 -16.11
N SER A 505 -31.01 -6.08 -17.42
CA SER A 505 -31.98 -5.29 -18.18
C SER A 505 -31.78 -3.77 -17.98
N SER A 506 -32.82 -3.01 -17.63
CA SER A 506 -32.79 -1.57 -17.36
C SER A 506 -32.28 -1.17 -15.96
N LEU A 507 -31.99 -2.12 -15.07
CA LEU A 507 -31.54 -1.86 -13.69
C LEU A 507 -30.02 -1.88 -13.58
N LEU A 508 -29.44 -0.77 -13.13
CA LEU A 508 -28.04 -0.63 -12.75
C LEU A 508 -27.88 -0.97 -11.25
N SER A 509 -26.99 -1.91 -10.93
CA SER A 509 -26.63 -2.27 -9.55
C SER A 509 -25.12 -2.24 -9.37
N TYR A 510 -24.63 -1.77 -8.23
CA TYR A 510 -23.18 -1.74 -7.95
C TYR A 510 -22.65 -3.03 -7.29
N LYS A 511 -23.55 -3.98 -7.01
CA LYS A 511 -23.23 -5.31 -6.49
C LYS A 511 -24.04 -6.38 -7.21
N ALA A 512 -23.50 -7.58 -7.30
CA ALA A 512 -24.17 -8.75 -7.86
C ALA A 512 -24.67 -9.68 -6.74
N PRO A 513 -25.72 -10.48 -6.97
CA PRO A 513 -26.14 -11.53 -6.05
C PRO A 513 -24.96 -12.43 -5.66
N THR A 514 -24.92 -12.85 -4.40
CA THR A 514 -23.88 -13.78 -3.93
C THR A 514 -24.34 -15.20 -4.24
N SER A 515 -24.14 -15.57 -5.50
CA SER A 515 -24.57 -16.84 -6.06
C SER A 515 -23.52 -17.42 -7.01
N VAL A 516 -23.36 -18.74 -7.01
CA VAL A 516 -22.40 -19.49 -7.81
C VAL A 516 -23.14 -20.60 -8.53
N LEU A 517 -22.92 -20.73 -9.83
CA LEU A 517 -23.42 -21.83 -10.64
C LEU A 517 -22.25 -22.71 -11.09
N LEU A 518 -22.39 -24.02 -10.90
CA LEU A 518 -21.44 -25.03 -11.36
C LEU A 518 -22.08 -25.93 -12.40
N ASN A 519 -21.28 -26.45 -13.34
CA ASN A 519 -21.72 -27.48 -14.29
C ASN A 519 -21.76 -28.88 -13.65
N HIS A 520 -22.17 -29.90 -14.41
CA HIS A 520 -22.25 -31.30 -13.95
C HIS A 520 -20.90 -31.86 -13.47
N LYS A 521 -19.78 -31.33 -13.98
CA LYS A 521 -18.40 -31.66 -13.54
C LYS A 521 -17.96 -30.92 -12.27
N LYS A 522 -18.85 -30.11 -11.68
CA LYS A 522 -18.60 -29.26 -10.50
C LYS A 522 -17.57 -28.15 -10.76
N GLU A 523 -17.44 -27.75 -12.03
CA GLU A 523 -16.58 -26.65 -12.44
C GLU A 523 -17.38 -25.34 -12.42
N PHE A 524 -16.70 -24.25 -12.06
CA PHE A 524 -17.30 -22.92 -12.01
C PHE A 524 -17.80 -22.48 -13.39
N LEU A 525 -19.06 -22.08 -13.48
CA LEU A 525 -19.69 -21.65 -14.74
C LEU A 525 -20.08 -20.17 -14.74
N ALA A 526 -20.65 -19.67 -13.64
CA ALA A 526 -21.11 -18.30 -13.54
C ALA A 526 -21.25 -17.84 -12.07
N PHE A 527 -21.31 -16.52 -11.89
CA PHE A 527 -21.54 -15.86 -10.60
C PHE A 527 -22.60 -14.75 -10.75
N GLY A 528 -23.37 -14.50 -9.70
CA GLY A 528 -24.31 -13.38 -9.63
C GLY A 528 -25.48 -13.49 -10.60
N TYR A 529 -25.82 -12.40 -11.28
CA TYR A 529 -26.96 -12.37 -12.21
C TYR A 529 -26.82 -13.39 -13.35
N ASP A 530 -25.59 -13.61 -13.85
CA ASP A 530 -25.35 -14.62 -14.89
C ASP A 530 -25.62 -16.05 -14.39
N ALA A 531 -25.34 -16.32 -13.10
CA ALA A 531 -25.66 -17.60 -12.48
C ALA A 531 -27.17 -17.81 -12.36
N GLU A 532 -27.91 -16.77 -11.95
CA GLU A 532 -29.38 -16.80 -11.89
C GLU A 532 -30.00 -17.07 -13.26
N THR A 533 -29.63 -16.28 -14.27
CA THR A 533 -30.21 -16.37 -15.63
C THR A 533 -29.93 -17.72 -16.27
N LYS A 534 -28.69 -18.23 -16.20
CA LYS A 534 -28.34 -19.53 -16.78
C LYS A 534 -29.07 -20.69 -16.10
N TYR A 535 -29.18 -20.66 -14.78
CA TYR A 535 -29.89 -21.70 -14.05
C TYR A 535 -31.38 -21.73 -14.41
N MET A 536 -32.03 -20.57 -14.51
CA MET A 536 -33.43 -20.48 -14.93
C MET A 536 -33.65 -21.06 -16.33
N SER A 537 -32.85 -20.63 -17.31
CA SER A 537 -32.97 -21.10 -18.69
C SER A 537 -32.75 -22.61 -18.86
N SER A 538 -32.06 -23.25 -17.91
CA SER A 538 -31.85 -24.70 -17.95
C SER A 538 -33.08 -25.49 -17.50
N LEU A 539 -33.92 -24.93 -16.63
CA LEU A 539 -35.14 -25.57 -16.14
C LEU A 539 -36.27 -25.57 -17.19
N GLU A 540 -36.23 -24.62 -18.14
CA GLU A 540 -37.20 -24.53 -19.25
C GLU A 540 -37.00 -25.61 -20.33
N ASN A 541 -35.83 -26.26 -20.39
CA ASN A 541 -35.44 -27.19 -21.45
C ASN A 541 -35.53 -28.68 -21.06
N ASP A 542 -36.03 -29.00 -19.85
CA ASP A 542 -36.30 -30.38 -19.42
C ASP A 542 -37.53 -30.95 -20.16
N SER A 543 -37.32 -31.44 -21.38
CA SER A 543 -38.26 -32.33 -22.06
C SER A 543 -38.04 -33.78 -21.60
N ASP A 544 -39.13 -34.47 -21.23
CA ASP A 544 -39.24 -35.84 -20.68
C ASP A 544 -38.69 -37.00 -21.57
N ASP A 545 -37.52 -36.87 -22.20
CA ASP A 545 -36.87 -37.96 -22.95
C ASP A 545 -35.75 -38.59 -22.10
N GLU A 546 -36.10 -39.64 -21.34
CA GLU A 546 -35.18 -40.39 -20.44
C GLU A 546 -33.99 -41.09 -21.17
N ASP A 547 -34.01 -41.13 -22.50
CA ASP A 547 -32.99 -41.79 -23.34
C ASP A 547 -31.96 -40.84 -23.98
N ASN A 548 -31.99 -39.53 -23.69
CA ASN A 548 -31.02 -38.59 -24.27
C ASN A 548 -29.74 -38.44 -23.40
N GLU A 549 -28.58 -38.87 -23.92
CA GLU A 549 -27.28 -38.66 -23.26
C GLU A 549 -26.91 -37.18 -23.09
N GLU A 550 -27.44 -36.26 -23.91
CA GLU A 550 -27.24 -34.81 -23.77
C GLU A 550 -27.97 -34.22 -22.54
N ALA A 551 -29.08 -34.83 -22.09
CA ALA A 551 -29.83 -34.36 -20.92
C ALA A 551 -29.05 -34.57 -19.60
N LYS A 552 -28.14 -35.55 -19.56
CA LYS A 552 -27.24 -35.78 -18.40
C LYS A 552 -26.13 -34.72 -18.27
N GLU A 553 -25.81 -33.97 -19.33
CA GLU A 553 -24.85 -32.87 -19.28
C GLU A 553 -25.44 -31.53 -18.75
N ALA A 554 -26.77 -31.44 -18.62
CA ALA A 554 -27.51 -30.25 -18.17
C ALA A 554 -27.70 -30.15 -16.63
N VAL A 555 -27.11 -31.05 -15.83
CA VAL A 555 -27.19 -30.96 -14.36
C VAL A 555 -26.32 -29.82 -13.84
N TYR A 556 -26.96 -28.74 -13.40
CA TYR A 556 -26.30 -27.61 -12.75
C TYR A 556 -26.42 -27.66 -11.23
N TYR A 557 -25.38 -27.22 -10.53
CA TYR A 557 -25.42 -27.02 -9.07
C TYR A 557 -25.44 -25.52 -8.75
N TYR A 558 -26.53 -25.05 -8.17
CA TYR A 558 -26.77 -23.62 -7.92
C TYR A 558 -26.74 -23.29 -6.44
N PHE A 559 -25.71 -22.55 -6.01
CA PHE A 559 -25.53 -22.10 -4.63
C PHE A 559 -25.85 -20.62 -4.51
N ARG A 560 -26.72 -20.23 -3.58
CA ARG A 560 -27.04 -18.82 -3.27
C ARG A 560 -27.12 -18.59 -1.77
N ARG A 561 -26.88 -17.35 -1.33
CA ARG A 561 -26.95 -16.93 0.09
C ARG A 561 -26.10 -17.81 1.04
N PHE A 562 -25.08 -18.46 0.50
CA PHE A 562 -24.28 -19.46 1.22
C PHE A 562 -23.32 -18.85 2.25
N LYS A 563 -23.12 -17.51 2.26
CA LYS A 563 -22.32 -16.82 3.29
C LYS A 563 -22.79 -17.13 4.71
N MET A 564 -24.10 -17.31 4.90
CA MET A 564 -24.68 -17.60 6.21
C MET A 564 -24.33 -18.97 6.78
N ALA A 565 -23.78 -19.88 5.98
CA ALA A 565 -23.25 -21.14 6.49
C ALA A 565 -22.08 -20.94 7.48
N LEU A 566 -21.46 -19.75 7.49
CA LEU A 566 -20.38 -19.42 8.43
C LEU A 566 -20.89 -18.80 9.75
N HIS A 567 -22.20 -18.58 9.89
CA HIS A 567 -22.79 -17.93 11.06
C HIS A 567 -23.33 -18.96 12.06
N ASN A 568 -22.93 -18.84 13.34
CA ASN A 568 -23.33 -19.68 14.47
C ASN A 568 -22.92 -21.18 14.42
N GLU A 569 -22.35 -21.67 13.32
CA GLU A 569 -21.80 -23.02 13.22
C GLU A 569 -20.28 -23.01 13.43
N SER A 570 -19.74 -24.04 14.10
CA SER A 570 -18.29 -24.25 14.19
C SER A 570 -17.77 -24.67 12.82
N VAL A 571 -17.56 -23.70 11.94
CA VAL A 571 -17.07 -23.94 10.57
C VAL A 571 -15.59 -24.29 10.53
N ASP A 572 -15.26 -25.21 9.65
CA ASP A 572 -13.91 -25.63 9.30
C ASP A 572 -13.78 -25.78 7.76
N ILE A 573 -12.59 -26.17 7.30
CA ILE A 573 -12.28 -26.32 5.87
C ILE A 573 -13.04 -27.47 5.18
N ASP A 574 -13.60 -28.41 5.95
CA ASP A 574 -14.31 -29.59 5.46
C ASP A 574 -15.83 -29.46 5.54
N SER A 575 -16.31 -28.35 6.10
CA SER A 575 -17.73 -28.04 6.24
C SER A 575 -18.44 -28.07 4.89
N LEU A 576 -19.60 -28.71 4.84
CA LEU A 576 -20.39 -28.91 3.63
C LEU A 576 -21.58 -27.95 3.59
N ILE A 577 -21.86 -27.35 2.43
CA ILE A 577 -23.05 -26.56 2.15
C ILE A 577 -23.88 -27.20 1.05
N LYS A 578 -25.19 -26.95 1.08
CA LYS A 578 -26.14 -27.46 0.10
C LYS A 578 -26.40 -26.42 -1.00
N ASP A 579 -26.57 -26.89 -2.22
CA ASP A 579 -27.15 -26.12 -3.31
C ASP A 579 -28.70 -26.12 -3.22
N GLU A 580 -29.39 -25.46 -4.15
CA GLU A 580 -30.86 -25.41 -4.17
C GLU A 580 -31.53 -26.78 -4.45
N SER A 581 -30.83 -27.74 -5.07
CA SER A 581 -31.32 -29.12 -5.26
C SER A 581 -31.10 -30.01 -4.03
N GLY A 582 -30.31 -29.54 -3.05
CA GLY A 582 -29.93 -30.28 -1.85
C GLY A 582 -28.60 -31.04 -1.96
N PHE A 583 -27.91 -30.96 -3.09
CA PHE A 583 -26.57 -31.49 -3.31
C PHE A 583 -25.55 -30.80 -2.39
N LYS A 584 -24.66 -31.60 -1.78
CA LYS A 584 -23.67 -31.09 -0.81
C LYS A 584 -22.28 -30.94 -1.43
N MET A 585 -21.63 -29.81 -1.18
CA MET A 585 -20.24 -29.55 -1.56
C MET A 585 -19.47 -28.84 -0.45
N LYS A 586 -18.14 -28.93 -0.46
CA LYS A 586 -17.31 -28.20 0.51
C LYS A 586 -17.51 -26.70 0.37
N ALA A 587 -17.82 -26.04 1.48
CA ALA A 587 -18.00 -24.60 1.54
C ALA A 587 -16.77 -23.85 1.01
N ILE A 588 -15.56 -24.31 1.37
CA ILE A 588 -14.31 -23.62 1.01
C ILE A 588 -14.18 -23.47 -0.51
N ASP A 589 -14.66 -24.44 -1.30
CA ASP A 589 -14.58 -24.41 -2.75
C ASP A 589 -15.53 -23.38 -3.35
N ILE A 590 -16.76 -23.32 -2.86
CA ILE A 590 -17.77 -22.35 -3.32
C ILE A 590 -17.34 -20.91 -3.03
N PHE A 591 -16.83 -20.65 -1.81
CA PHE A 591 -16.30 -19.33 -1.45
C PHE A 591 -15.06 -18.98 -2.28
N THR A 592 -14.17 -19.96 -2.54
CA THR A 592 -13.00 -19.78 -3.39
C THR A 592 -13.40 -19.36 -4.80
N PHE A 593 -14.39 -20.02 -5.41
CA PHE A 593 -14.88 -19.67 -6.74
C PHE A 593 -15.42 -18.25 -6.80
N ALA A 594 -16.25 -17.87 -5.82
CA ALA A 594 -16.81 -16.52 -5.75
C ALA A 594 -15.74 -15.44 -5.57
N ILE A 595 -14.80 -15.61 -4.62
CA ILE A 595 -13.70 -14.66 -4.40
C ILE A 595 -12.79 -14.58 -5.62
N LYS A 596 -12.45 -15.73 -6.23
CA LYS A 596 -11.63 -15.77 -7.44
C LYS A 596 -12.29 -15.00 -8.59
N TYR A 597 -13.58 -15.22 -8.81
CA TYR A 597 -14.32 -14.50 -9.84
C TYR A 597 -14.31 -12.98 -9.61
N LEU A 598 -14.62 -12.51 -8.38
CA LEU A 598 -14.60 -11.08 -8.06
C LEU A 598 -13.19 -10.47 -8.24
N LYS A 599 -12.16 -11.19 -7.80
CA LYS A 599 -10.75 -10.80 -7.98
C LYS A 599 -10.38 -10.68 -9.46
N ASP A 600 -10.71 -11.69 -10.27
CA ASP A 600 -10.39 -11.73 -11.70
C ASP A 600 -11.16 -10.64 -12.47
N GLN A 601 -12.43 -10.40 -12.13
CA GLN A 601 -13.20 -9.28 -12.68
C GLN A 601 -12.58 -7.92 -12.33
N THR A 602 -12.10 -7.76 -11.10
CA THR A 602 -11.42 -6.52 -10.68
C THR A 602 -10.14 -6.29 -11.47
N ILE A 603 -9.31 -7.33 -11.65
CA ILE A 603 -8.09 -7.27 -12.45
C ILE A 603 -8.42 -6.87 -13.90
N ASN A 604 -9.47 -7.46 -14.49
CA ASN A 604 -9.90 -7.13 -15.84
C ASN A 604 -10.38 -5.68 -15.95
N LYS A 605 -11.12 -5.17 -14.96
CA LYS A 605 -11.57 -3.77 -14.91
C LYS A 605 -10.38 -2.83 -14.75
N LEU A 606 -9.47 -3.12 -13.83
CA LEU A 606 -8.22 -2.38 -13.60
C LEU A 606 -7.39 -2.26 -14.88
N ARG A 607 -7.17 -3.37 -15.60
CA ARG A 607 -6.42 -3.38 -16.88
C ARG A 607 -7.10 -2.62 -18.01
N ARG A 608 -8.43 -2.48 -17.99
CA ARG A 608 -9.19 -1.66 -18.95
C ARG A 608 -9.17 -0.19 -18.57
N THR A 609 -9.15 0.11 -17.28
CA THR A 609 -9.19 1.48 -16.76
C THR A 609 -7.80 2.11 -16.74
N LEU A 610 -6.72 1.34 -16.52
CA LEU A 610 -5.35 1.80 -16.34
C LEU A 610 -4.37 0.93 -17.16
N THR A 611 -3.28 1.51 -17.65
CA THR A 611 -2.25 0.79 -18.40
C THR A 611 -1.36 -0.03 -17.45
N ASP A 612 -1.25 -1.33 -17.73
CA ASP A 612 -0.35 -2.35 -17.15
C ASP A 612 -0.38 -2.52 -15.61
N VAL A 613 -1.38 -3.27 -15.14
CA VAL A 613 -1.56 -3.63 -13.72
C VAL A 613 -0.88 -4.97 -13.44
N ASP A 614 0.26 -4.95 -12.74
CA ASP A 614 0.85 -6.16 -12.16
C ASP A 614 0.02 -6.57 -10.92
N ILE A 615 -0.38 -7.84 -10.85
CA ILE A 615 -1.12 -8.40 -9.72
C ILE A 615 -0.32 -8.26 -8.42
N ALA A 616 1.01 -8.29 -8.53
CA ALA A 616 1.91 -8.03 -7.42
C ALA A 616 1.87 -6.58 -6.93
N ASP A 617 1.20 -5.64 -7.61
CA ASP A 617 1.05 -4.25 -7.16
C ASP A 617 -0.33 -3.99 -6.52
N ILE A 618 -1.14 -5.03 -6.36
CA ILE A 618 -2.47 -4.93 -5.74
C ILE A 618 -2.38 -5.33 -4.26
N HIS A 619 -2.94 -4.49 -3.39
CA HIS A 619 -3.30 -4.84 -2.02
C HIS A 619 -4.82 -5.10 -1.95
N TYR A 620 -5.20 -6.28 -1.49
CA TYR A 620 -6.60 -6.71 -1.37
C TYR A 620 -7.10 -6.53 0.06
N VAL A 621 -8.29 -5.96 0.19
CA VAL A 621 -9.06 -5.87 1.42
C VAL A 621 -10.31 -6.70 1.26
N LEU A 622 -10.51 -7.69 2.12
CA LEU A 622 -11.71 -8.52 2.13
C LEU A 622 -12.53 -8.20 3.38
N THR A 623 -13.79 -7.82 3.20
CA THR A 623 -14.67 -7.47 4.32
C THR A 623 -15.32 -8.70 4.94
N VAL A 624 -15.51 -8.66 6.26
CA VAL A 624 -16.22 -9.68 7.03
C VAL A 624 -17.06 -9.05 8.14
N PRO A 625 -18.17 -9.67 8.56
CA PRO A 625 -18.98 -9.18 9.67
C PRO A 625 -18.15 -9.07 10.95
N ALA A 626 -18.36 -8.00 11.71
CA ALA A 626 -17.66 -7.81 12.97
C ALA A 626 -18.06 -8.88 13.99
N ILE A 627 -19.32 -9.32 13.97
CA ILE A 627 -19.87 -10.31 14.92
C ILE A 627 -19.34 -11.73 14.71
N TRP A 628 -18.70 -12.03 13.57
CA TRP A 628 -18.18 -13.36 13.30
C TRP A 628 -17.04 -13.78 14.23
N GLU A 629 -17.04 -15.07 14.56
CA GLU A 629 -15.99 -15.75 15.33
C GLU A 629 -14.70 -15.91 14.50
N ASP A 630 -13.58 -16.10 15.18
CA ASP A 630 -12.25 -16.14 14.54
C ASP A 630 -12.10 -17.27 13.51
N LYS A 631 -12.79 -18.41 13.71
CA LYS A 631 -12.81 -19.51 12.75
C LYS A 631 -13.42 -19.11 11.40
N ALA A 632 -14.51 -18.34 11.42
CA ALA A 632 -15.16 -17.85 10.19
C ALA A 632 -14.29 -16.82 9.46
N LYS A 633 -13.62 -15.93 10.21
CA LYS A 633 -12.67 -14.96 9.64
C LYS A 633 -11.45 -15.65 9.00
N MET A 634 -10.91 -16.67 9.68
CA MET A 634 -9.83 -17.51 9.15
C MET A 634 -10.27 -18.28 7.91
N PHE A 635 -11.50 -18.84 7.91
CA PHE A 635 -12.07 -19.51 6.76
C PHE A 635 -12.09 -18.59 5.53
N MET A 636 -12.56 -17.34 5.67
CA MET A 636 -12.54 -16.34 4.59
C MET A 636 -11.14 -16.05 4.08
N ARG A 637 -10.16 -15.90 4.98
CA ARG A 637 -8.74 -15.74 4.61
C ARG A 637 -8.23 -16.93 3.80
N LYS A 638 -8.54 -18.16 4.22
CA LYS A 638 -8.17 -19.39 3.49
C LYS A 638 -8.85 -19.51 2.14
N SER A 639 -10.12 -19.12 2.01
CA SER A 639 -10.80 -19.05 0.72
C SER A 639 -10.13 -18.06 -0.23
N ALA A 640 -9.71 -16.89 0.26
CA ALA A 640 -9.01 -15.89 -0.53
C ALA A 640 -7.59 -16.34 -0.94
N GLU A 641 -6.85 -17.00 -0.05
CA GLU A 641 -5.57 -17.62 -0.35
C GLU A 641 -5.72 -18.68 -1.47
N LYS A 642 -6.72 -19.56 -1.34
CA LYS A 642 -7.04 -20.57 -2.36
C LYS A 642 -7.51 -19.95 -3.68
N ALA A 643 -8.12 -18.76 -3.63
CA ALA A 643 -8.50 -17.98 -4.80
C ALA A 643 -7.29 -17.29 -5.49
N GLY A 644 -6.09 -17.42 -4.93
CA GLY A 644 -4.83 -16.91 -5.49
C GLY A 644 -4.48 -15.50 -5.02
N ILE A 645 -5.08 -15.00 -3.94
CA ILE A 645 -4.64 -13.77 -3.26
C ILE A 645 -3.59 -14.17 -2.23
N LYS A 646 -2.35 -13.67 -2.37
CA LYS A 646 -1.30 -14.01 -1.41
C LYS A 646 -1.57 -13.39 -0.04
N GLY A 647 -1.17 -14.07 1.03
CA GLY A 647 -1.42 -13.61 2.40
C GLY A 647 -0.79 -12.24 2.72
N ASP A 648 0.36 -11.91 2.13
CA ASP A 648 1.02 -10.60 2.23
C ASP A 648 0.33 -9.49 1.42
N GLN A 649 -0.60 -9.87 0.53
CA GLN A 649 -1.45 -8.95 -0.21
C GLN A 649 -2.84 -8.81 0.39
N LEU A 650 -3.17 -9.53 1.47
CA LEU A 650 -4.54 -9.64 1.97
C LEU A 650 -4.71 -9.10 3.39
N THR A 651 -5.56 -8.08 3.50
CA THR A 651 -6.07 -7.55 4.77
C THR A 651 -7.53 -7.92 4.95
N ILE A 652 -7.92 -8.30 6.17
CA ILE A 652 -9.32 -8.45 6.55
C ILE A 652 -9.79 -7.15 7.20
N ALA A 653 -10.90 -6.59 6.72
CA ALA A 653 -11.55 -5.42 7.31
C ALA A 653 -12.90 -5.82 7.91
N LEU A 654 -13.25 -5.25 9.07
CA LEU A 654 -14.59 -5.45 9.62
C LEU A 654 -15.58 -4.52 8.91
N GLU A 655 -16.74 -5.06 8.50
CA GLU A 655 -17.76 -4.32 7.74
C GLU A 655 -18.16 -2.97 8.40
N PRO A 656 -18.52 -2.90 9.70
CA PRO A 656 -18.87 -1.63 10.35
C PRO A 656 -17.68 -0.68 10.57
N GLU A 657 -16.44 -1.18 10.70
CA GLU A 657 -15.24 -0.32 10.75
C GLU A 657 -15.01 0.37 9.40
N ALA A 658 -15.10 -0.40 8.32
CA ALA A 658 -15.01 0.13 6.95
C ALA A 658 -16.10 1.18 6.71
N ALA A 659 -17.36 0.88 7.03
CA ALA A 659 -18.47 1.83 6.91
C ALA A 659 -18.20 3.12 7.72
N SER A 660 -17.66 3.00 8.94
CA SER A 660 -17.30 4.13 9.78
C SER A 660 -16.21 5.02 9.16
N ILE A 661 -15.23 4.44 8.48
CA ILE A 661 -14.16 5.19 7.82
C ILE A 661 -14.72 5.95 6.62
N TYR A 662 -15.60 5.32 5.83
CA TYR A 662 -16.24 6.00 4.70
C TYR A 662 -17.08 7.19 5.14
N CYS A 663 -17.90 7.02 6.20
CA CYS A 663 -18.78 8.09 6.67
C CYS A 663 -17.99 9.35 7.09
N GLN A 664 -16.77 9.19 7.62
CA GLN A 664 -15.91 10.31 7.98
C GLN A 664 -15.38 11.12 6.79
N GLU A 665 -15.23 10.49 5.63
CA GLU A 665 -14.67 11.12 4.43
C GLU A 665 -15.75 11.75 3.53
N LEU A 666 -17.04 11.65 3.89
CA LEU A 666 -18.14 12.30 3.18
C LEU A 666 -17.96 13.83 3.23
N ARG A 667 -17.53 14.43 2.11
CA ARG A 667 -17.43 15.89 1.93
C ARG A 667 -18.77 16.49 1.50
N THR A 668 -19.00 17.74 1.90
CA THR A 668 -20.13 18.59 1.48
C THR A 668 -20.16 18.78 -0.03
N ASP A 669 -21.18 18.24 -0.71
CA ASP A 669 -21.60 18.78 -2.00
C ASP A 669 -22.42 20.05 -1.76
N ARG A 670 -21.94 21.17 -2.31
CA ARG A 670 -22.48 22.54 -2.11
C ARG A 670 -23.91 22.73 -2.65
N GLU A 671 -24.52 21.73 -3.27
CA GLU A 671 -25.81 21.86 -3.94
C GLU A 671 -27.02 21.35 -3.12
N ASN A 672 -26.82 20.49 -2.10
CA ASN A 672 -27.92 19.95 -1.29
C ASN A 672 -27.84 20.38 0.19
N LYS A 673 -28.59 21.44 0.53
CA LYS A 673 -28.65 22.07 1.87
C LYS A 673 -29.29 21.23 3.00
N THR A 674 -29.53 19.93 2.83
CA THR A 674 -30.32 19.12 3.78
C THR A 674 -29.56 18.00 4.49
N ASN A 675 -28.31 17.69 4.10
CA ASN A 675 -27.55 16.61 4.73
C ASN A 675 -26.49 17.18 5.67
N ILE A 676 -26.70 17.00 6.97
CA ILE A 676 -25.71 17.27 8.01
C ILE A 676 -24.55 16.28 7.81
N THR A 677 -23.32 16.76 7.72
CA THR A 677 -22.17 15.87 7.45
C THR A 677 -21.64 15.21 8.72
N PHE A 678 -21.06 14.03 8.58
CA PHE A 678 -20.46 13.29 9.70
C PHE A 678 -19.40 14.12 10.45
N SER A 679 -18.63 14.93 9.72
CA SER A 679 -17.59 15.80 10.28
C SER A 679 -18.15 17.04 11.00
N GLU A 680 -19.37 17.48 10.67
CA GLU A 680 -20.09 18.55 11.38
C GLU A 680 -20.79 18.03 12.64
N THR A 681 -21.31 16.79 12.61
CA THR A 681 -22.03 16.16 13.74
C THR A 681 -21.09 15.50 14.76
N ILE A 682 -20.08 14.73 14.31
CA ILE A 682 -19.21 13.92 15.18
C ILE A 682 -17.83 14.59 15.35
N LYS A 683 -17.68 15.27 16.49
CA LYS A 683 -16.44 15.93 16.91
C LYS A 683 -15.48 14.98 17.62
N GLU A 684 -14.24 15.41 17.79
CA GLU A 684 -13.25 14.69 18.59
C GLU A 684 -13.74 14.49 20.03
N GLY A 685 -13.47 13.32 20.60
CA GLY A 685 -13.98 12.85 21.89
C GLY A 685 -15.42 12.35 21.86
N MET A 686 -16.15 12.45 20.75
CA MET A 686 -17.52 11.96 20.66
C MET A 686 -17.56 10.46 20.36
N LYS A 687 -18.49 9.77 21.04
CA LYS A 687 -18.82 8.38 20.78
C LYS A 687 -20.06 8.30 19.88
N TYR A 688 -20.04 7.35 18.97
CA TYR A 688 -21.15 7.11 18.05
C TYR A 688 -21.29 5.61 17.78
N VAL A 689 -22.49 5.23 17.36
CA VAL A 689 -22.84 3.85 17.05
C VAL A 689 -22.90 3.69 15.54
N VAL A 690 -22.23 2.66 15.02
CA VAL A 690 -22.38 2.21 13.63
C VAL A 690 -23.28 1.00 13.64
N VAL A 691 -24.36 1.05 12.87
CA VAL A 691 -25.32 -0.05 12.72
C VAL A 691 -25.33 -0.46 11.26
N ASP A 692 -24.57 -1.50 10.94
CA ASP A 692 -24.56 -2.10 9.61
C ASP A 692 -25.68 -3.12 9.49
N LEU A 693 -26.75 -2.75 8.77
CA LEU A 693 -27.92 -3.60 8.52
C LEU A 693 -27.79 -4.29 7.17
N GLY A 694 -27.03 -5.37 7.15
CA GLY A 694 -26.76 -6.16 5.96
C GLY A 694 -27.90 -7.08 5.53
N GLY A 695 -27.62 -7.87 4.49
CA GLY A 695 -28.54 -8.88 3.99
C GLY A 695 -28.81 -10.00 5.00
N GLY A 696 -27.77 -10.49 5.67
CA GLY A 696 -27.89 -11.61 6.62
C GLY A 696 -27.76 -11.22 8.09
N THR A 697 -26.88 -10.26 8.40
CA THR A 697 -26.54 -9.85 9.77
C THR A 697 -26.82 -8.37 9.99
N ALA A 698 -27.06 -8.02 11.26
CA ALA A 698 -26.95 -6.67 11.76
C ALA A 698 -25.68 -6.62 12.62
N ASP A 699 -24.72 -5.80 12.24
CA ASP A 699 -23.42 -5.64 12.92
C ASP A 699 -23.34 -4.26 13.55
N ILE A 700 -23.13 -4.22 14.87
CA ILE A 700 -23.20 -2.99 15.68
C ILE A 700 -21.86 -2.79 16.37
N THR A 701 -21.21 -1.66 16.09
CA THR A 701 -20.00 -1.21 16.79
C THR A 701 -20.22 0.16 17.40
N VAL A 702 -19.45 0.44 18.46
CA VAL A 702 -19.43 1.77 19.09
C VAL A 702 -18.01 2.28 18.99
N HIS A 703 -17.83 3.39 18.29
CA HIS A 703 -16.54 4.02 18.09
C HIS A 703 -16.48 5.34 18.85
N GLU A 704 -15.29 5.67 19.34
CA GLU A 704 -14.93 6.99 19.82
C GLU A 704 -13.97 7.60 18.81
N LYS A 705 -14.26 8.83 18.36
CA LYS A 705 -13.36 9.59 17.50
C LYS A 705 -12.31 10.29 18.36
N LEU A 706 -11.05 9.93 18.20
CA LEU A 706 -9.95 10.53 18.96
C LEU A 706 -9.51 11.88 18.39
N THR A 707 -8.69 12.61 19.15
CA THR A 707 -8.15 13.94 18.79
C THR A 707 -7.18 13.93 17.62
N ASP A 708 -6.59 12.77 17.31
CA ASP A 708 -5.74 12.54 16.13
C ASP A 708 -6.55 12.07 14.90
N GLY A 709 -7.88 11.98 15.03
CA GLY A 709 -8.79 11.48 14.00
C GLY A 709 -8.86 9.95 13.90
N LEU A 710 -8.16 9.21 14.75
CA LEU A 710 -8.23 7.74 14.82
C LEU A 710 -9.50 7.28 15.55
N LEU A 711 -9.85 6.00 15.36
CA LEU A 711 -10.99 5.37 16.00
C LEU A 711 -10.56 4.37 17.07
N GLU A 712 -11.24 4.40 18.21
CA GLU A 712 -11.20 3.33 19.21
C GLU A 712 -12.55 2.64 19.33
N GLU A 713 -12.50 1.32 19.49
CA GLU A 713 -13.68 0.54 19.87
C GLU A 713 -13.98 0.72 21.37
N VAL A 714 -15.22 1.13 21.69
CA VAL A 714 -15.65 1.43 23.06
C VAL A 714 -16.15 0.18 23.79
N VAL A 715 -16.87 -0.68 23.07
CA VAL A 715 -17.39 -1.98 23.52
C VAL A 715 -17.28 -3.01 22.39
N PRO A 716 -17.18 -4.32 22.71
CA PRO A 716 -17.09 -5.37 21.69
C PRO A 716 -18.23 -5.28 20.66
N PRO A 717 -17.95 -5.58 19.37
CA PRO A 717 -18.97 -5.61 18.34
C PRO A 717 -20.04 -6.63 18.66
N SER A 718 -21.30 -6.25 18.46
CA SER A 718 -22.47 -7.01 18.83
C SER A 718 -23.51 -7.00 17.71
N GLY A 719 -24.53 -7.85 17.78
CA GLY A 719 -25.51 -7.95 16.71
C GLY A 719 -26.13 -9.34 16.59
N GLY A 720 -26.71 -9.65 15.44
CA GLY A 720 -27.34 -10.95 15.19
C GLY A 720 -27.83 -11.13 13.76
N ALA A 721 -28.46 -12.27 13.48
CA ALA A 721 -29.09 -12.60 12.19
C ALA A 721 -30.41 -11.82 11.97
N TRP A 722 -30.32 -10.49 12.01
CA TRP A 722 -31.43 -9.54 11.88
C TRP A 722 -31.35 -8.79 10.54
N GLY A 723 -30.68 -9.37 9.55
CA GLY A 723 -30.59 -8.80 8.21
C GLY A 723 -31.88 -8.94 7.40
N GLY A 724 -31.85 -8.41 6.18
CA GLY A 724 -32.97 -8.48 5.23
C GLY A 724 -33.51 -9.89 4.94
N THR A 725 -32.70 -10.95 5.03
CA THR A 725 -33.13 -12.33 4.78
C THR A 725 -34.11 -12.84 5.85
N ALA A 726 -34.02 -12.34 7.09
CA ALA A 726 -34.98 -12.71 8.14
C ALA A 726 -36.41 -12.20 7.81
N ILE A 727 -36.50 -11.08 7.08
CA ILE A 727 -37.75 -10.52 6.59
C ILE A 727 -38.28 -11.35 5.41
N ASP A 728 -37.39 -11.81 4.51
CA ASP A 728 -37.74 -12.74 3.44
C ASP A 728 -38.34 -14.05 4.01
N ASP A 729 -37.73 -14.60 5.06
CA ASP A 729 -38.22 -15.81 5.73
C ASP A 729 -39.57 -15.58 6.45
N ALA A 730 -39.80 -14.37 6.96
CA ALA A 730 -41.10 -13.98 7.50
C ALA A 730 -42.18 -13.92 6.40
N TYR A 731 -41.82 -13.41 5.22
CA TYR A 731 -42.70 -13.38 4.05
C TYR A 731 -43.02 -14.78 3.52
N LEU A 732 -42.03 -15.67 3.42
CA LEU A 732 -42.25 -17.06 3.02
C LEU A 732 -43.21 -17.78 3.99
N ARG A 733 -43.01 -17.63 5.30
CA ARG A 733 -43.93 -18.18 6.33
C ARG A 733 -45.32 -17.54 6.26
N PHE A 734 -45.41 -16.29 5.85
CA PHE A 734 -46.70 -15.65 5.58
C PHE A 734 -47.39 -16.33 4.40
N LEU A 735 -46.70 -16.57 3.27
CA LEU A 735 -47.25 -17.29 2.12
C LEU A 735 -47.66 -18.73 2.49
N GLU A 736 -46.86 -19.44 3.28
CA GLU A 736 -47.17 -20.81 3.74
C GLU A 736 -48.44 -20.85 4.60
N LYS A 737 -48.68 -19.81 5.41
CA LYS A 737 -49.91 -19.69 6.20
C LYS A 737 -51.12 -19.32 5.36
N VAL A 738 -50.94 -18.62 4.23
CA VAL A 738 -52.05 -18.24 3.33
C VAL A 738 -52.41 -19.39 2.39
N PHE A 739 -51.41 -20.01 1.76
CA PHE A 739 -51.60 -20.96 0.65
C PHE A 739 -51.27 -22.42 1.03
N GLY A 740 -50.64 -22.64 2.17
CA GLY A 740 -50.19 -23.96 2.63
C GLY A 740 -48.73 -24.23 2.27
N GLU A 741 -48.03 -24.95 3.15
CA GLU A 741 -46.61 -25.28 3.00
C GLU A 741 -46.31 -26.03 1.71
N LYS A 742 -47.14 -27.04 1.38
CA LYS A 742 -46.99 -27.83 0.13
C LYS A 742 -47.02 -26.97 -1.13
N VAL A 743 -47.85 -25.92 -1.15
CA VAL A 743 -48.02 -25.02 -2.30
C VAL A 743 -46.77 -24.16 -2.51
N VAL A 744 -46.22 -23.61 -1.42
CA VAL A 744 -44.98 -22.81 -1.47
C VAL A 744 -43.77 -23.69 -1.80
N GLN A 745 -43.72 -24.92 -1.32
CA GLN A 745 -42.65 -25.87 -1.66
C GLN A 745 -42.73 -26.33 -3.12
N GLU A 746 -43.93 -26.56 -3.66
CA GLU A 746 -44.10 -26.91 -5.08
C GLU A 746 -43.68 -25.74 -5.98
N LEU A 747 -44.02 -24.49 -5.63
CA LEU A 747 -43.53 -23.30 -6.34
C LEU A 747 -41.99 -23.26 -6.38
N LYS A 748 -41.33 -23.45 -5.23
CA LYS A 748 -39.86 -23.42 -5.14
C LYS A 748 -39.17 -24.51 -5.96
N LEU A 749 -39.75 -25.70 -6.02
CA LEU A 749 -39.11 -26.88 -6.61
C LEU A 749 -39.44 -27.05 -8.10
N LYS A 750 -40.64 -26.67 -8.53
CA LYS A 750 -41.13 -26.93 -9.89
C LYS A 750 -41.27 -25.68 -10.77
N GLU A 751 -41.38 -24.50 -10.16
CA GLU A 751 -41.65 -23.24 -10.87
C GLU A 751 -40.70 -22.14 -10.36
N LEU A 752 -39.39 -22.36 -10.53
CA LEU A 752 -38.34 -21.52 -9.94
C LEU A 752 -38.31 -20.09 -10.53
N GLU A 753 -38.68 -19.94 -11.80
CA GLU A 753 -38.77 -18.62 -12.46
C GLU A 753 -39.83 -17.76 -11.75
N ASP A 754 -41.06 -18.27 -11.66
CA ASP A 754 -42.16 -17.67 -10.91
C ASP A 754 -41.79 -17.40 -9.45
N TYR A 755 -41.14 -18.37 -8.79
CA TYR A 755 -40.64 -18.17 -7.43
C TYR A 755 -39.71 -16.96 -7.34
N THR A 756 -38.78 -16.83 -8.30
CA THR A 756 -37.80 -15.75 -8.28
C THR A 756 -38.42 -14.40 -8.63
N GLU A 757 -39.38 -14.36 -9.56
CA GLU A 757 -40.17 -13.17 -9.86
C GLU A 757 -40.95 -12.69 -8.62
N LEU A 758 -41.62 -13.61 -7.92
CA LEU A 758 -42.36 -13.30 -6.70
C LEU A 758 -41.47 -12.73 -5.60
N ILE A 759 -40.28 -13.31 -5.40
CA ILE A 759 -39.31 -12.82 -4.42
C ILE A 759 -38.73 -11.46 -4.84
N HIS A 760 -38.52 -11.24 -6.14
CA HIS A 760 -38.06 -9.95 -6.65
C HIS A 760 -39.11 -8.85 -6.43
N GLU A 761 -40.37 -9.12 -6.75
CA GLU A 761 -41.47 -8.18 -6.51
C GLU A 761 -41.57 -7.86 -5.00
N PHE A 762 -41.44 -8.87 -4.14
CA PHE A 762 -41.38 -8.66 -2.69
C PHE A 762 -40.19 -7.81 -2.26
N GLU A 763 -38.98 -8.04 -2.78
CA GLU A 763 -37.78 -7.24 -2.48
C GLU A 763 -37.99 -5.75 -2.80
N VAL A 764 -38.64 -5.45 -3.94
CA VAL A 764 -39.00 -4.08 -4.33
C VAL A 764 -39.95 -3.46 -3.30
N LYS A 765 -41.03 -4.15 -2.91
CA LYS A 765 -41.97 -3.63 -1.90
C LYS A 765 -41.34 -3.48 -0.52
N LYS A 766 -40.48 -4.42 -0.15
CA LYS A 766 -39.73 -4.41 1.13
C LYS A 766 -38.89 -3.16 1.26
N ARG A 767 -38.24 -2.69 0.18
CA ARG A 767 -37.43 -1.47 0.16
C ARG A 767 -38.25 -0.18 0.07
N SER A 768 -39.45 -0.22 -0.51
CA SER A 768 -40.25 0.98 -0.77
C SER A 768 -41.26 1.33 0.33
N ILE A 769 -41.59 0.40 1.24
CA ILE A 769 -42.61 0.65 2.27
C ILE A 769 -42.15 1.69 3.30
N LYS A 770 -43.05 2.60 3.67
CA LYS A 770 -42.82 3.64 4.69
C LYS A 770 -43.69 3.41 5.94
N THR A 771 -43.32 4.03 7.05
CA THR A 771 -44.06 3.94 8.32
C THR A 771 -45.47 4.54 8.23
N ASP A 772 -45.64 5.55 7.38
CA ASP A 772 -46.90 6.28 7.13
C ASP A 772 -47.72 5.70 5.96
N THR A 773 -47.30 4.58 5.36
CA THR A 773 -48.07 3.95 4.28
C THR A 773 -49.44 3.50 4.79
N THR A 774 -50.50 4.06 4.20
CA THR A 774 -51.92 3.77 4.51
C THR A 774 -52.58 2.86 3.49
N ASP A 775 -52.08 2.86 2.26
CA ASP A 775 -52.62 2.03 1.18
C ASP A 775 -52.13 0.59 1.27
N ASP A 776 -52.90 -0.34 0.73
CA ASP A 776 -52.52 -1.74 0.63
C ASP A 776 -51.25 -1.91 -0.21
N VAL A 777 -50.33 -2.74 0.29
CA VAL A 777 -49.14 -3.15 -0.45
C VAL A 777 -49.55 -4.19 -1.47
N VAL A 778 -49.33 -3.89 -2.74
CA VAL A 778 -49.72 -4.74 -3.85
C VAL A 778 -48.54 -5.56 -4.34
N ILE A 779 -48.65 -6.88 -4.27
CA ILE A 779 -47.70 -7.86 -4.81
C ILE A 779 -48.35 -8.53 -6.03
N THR A 780 -47.67 -8.49 -7.16
CA THR A 780 -48.10 -9.22 -8.36
C THR A 780 -47.68 -10.68 -8.22
N MET A 781 -48.64 -11.58 -8.40
CA MET A 781 -48.47 -13.02 -8.28
C MET A 781 -48.26 -13.64 -9.66
N PRO A 782 -47.18 -14.40 -9.87
CA PRO A 782 -46.93 -15.09 -11.13
C PRO A 782 -48.03 -16.08 -11.50
N VAL A 783 -48.19 -16.34 -12.79
CA VAL A 783 -49.30 -17.15 -13.34
C VAL A 783 -49.19 -18.61 -12.90
N GLY A 784 -48.02 -19.23 -12.99
CA GLY A 784 -47.80 -20.61 -12.55
C GLY A 784 -48.02 -20.77 -11.05
N PHE A 785 -47.68 -19.76 -10.23
CA PHE A 785 -48.02 -19.80 -8.81
C PHE A 785 -49.54 -19.82 -8.58
N ILE A 786 -50.31 -19.03 -9.34
CA ILE A 786 -51.78 -19.04 -9.28
C ILE A 786 -52.33 -20.42 -9.68
N ASP A 787 -51.73 -21.06 -10.67
CA ASP A 787 -52.13 -22.41 -11.11
C ASP A 787 -51.86 -23.48 -10.06
N ILE A 788 -50.70 -23.42 -9.36
CA ILE A 788 -50.43 -24.29 -8.21
C ILE A 788 -51.45 -24.06 -7.09
N ILE A 789 -51.76 -22.80 -6.75
CA ILE A 789 -52.77 -22.47 -5.75
C ILE A 789 -54.15 -23.00 -6.18
N LYS A 790 -54.50 -22.90 -7.46
CA LYS A 790 -55.76 -23.42 -8.00
C LYS A 790 -55.85 -24.94 -7.86
N LYS A 791 -54.76 -25.64 -8.20
CA LYS A 791 -54.64 -27.10 -8.09
C LYS A 791 -54.80 -27.61 -6.65
N HIS A 792 -54.19 -26.96 -5.67
CA HIS A 792 -54.16 -27.44 -4.28
C HIS A 792 -55.24 -26.85 -3.37
N CYS A 793 -55.69 -25.61 -3.63
CA CYS A 793 -56.60 -24.89 -2.75
C CYS A 793 -58.00 -24.69 -3.37
N GLY A 794 -58.21 -25.08 -4.63
CA GLY A 794 -59.48 -24.84 -5.35
C GLY A 794 -59.68 -23.38 -5.76
N GLY A 795 -58.59 -22.61 -5.87
CA GLY A 795 -58.58 -21.20 -6.27
C GLY A 795 -58.06 -20.27 -5.17
N ILE A 796 -57.55 -19.12 -5.59
CA ILE A 796 -56.86 -18.15 -4.72
C ILE A 796 -57.81 -17.46 -3.72
N ASP A 797 -59.04 -17.14 -4.13
CA ASP A 797 -60.08 -16.63 -3.23
C ASP A 797 -60.44 -17.62 -2.13
N THR A 798 -60.46 -18.92 -2.46
CA THR A 798 -60.72 -20.00 -1.50
C THR A 798 -59.58 -20.13 -0.50
N ALA A 799 -58.33 -20.03 -0.96
CA ALA A 799 -57.16 -20.04 -0.10
C ALA A 799 -57.16 -18.84 0.87
N ILE A 800 -57.42 -17.63 0.38
CA ILE A 800 -57.50 -16.42 1.20
C ILE A 800 -58.62 -16.50 2.24
N LYS A 801 -59.81 -16.99 1.88
CA LYS A 801 -60.92 -17.14 2.84
C LYS A 801 -60.63 -18.15 3.96
N LYS A 802 -59.79 -19.17 3.68
CA LYS A 802 -59.36 -20.17 4.67
C LYS A 802 -58.13 -19.74 5.47
N SER A 803 -57.44 -18.70 5.01
CA SER A 803 -56.23 -18.18 5.64
C SER A 803 -56.55 -17.51 6.98
N PRO A 804 -55.64 -17.57 7.97
CA PRO A 804 -55.75 -16.81 9.21
C PRO A 804 -55.66 -15.28 9.01
N TYR A 805 -55.46 -14.81 7.77
CA TYR A 805 -55.31 -13.41 7.42
C TYR A 805 -56.40 -12.89 6.47
N SER A 806 -57.54 -13.58 6.37
CA SER A 806 -58.66 -13.22 5.47
C SER A 806 -59.10 -11.76 5.56
N ASP A 807 -58.98 -11.15 6.74
CA ASP A 807 -59.41 -9.77 6.99
C ASP A 807 -58.33 -8.73 6.67
N SER A 808 -57.11 -9.18 6.34
CA SER A 808 -55.93 -8.33 6.11
C SER A 808 -55.30 -8.52 4.74
N ILE A 809 -55.85 -9.40 3.90
CA ILE A 809 -55.39 -9.63 2.55
C ILE A 809 -56.59 -9.75 1.60
N SER A 810 -56.45 -9.24 0.39
CA SER A 810 -57.44 -9.39 -0.66
C SER A 810 -56.76 -9.63 -2.00
N ILE A 811 -57.51 -10.07 -3.01
CA ILE A 811 -56.97 -10.27 -4.35
C ILE A 811 -57.85 -9.65 -5.42
N SER A 812 -57.19 -9.11 -6.45
CA SER A 812 -57.85 -8.64 -7.67
C SER A 812 -57.00 -9.02 -8.88
N GLY A 813 -57.48 -9.97 -9.69
CA GLY A 813 -56.69 -10.57 -10.75
C GLY A 813 -55.45 -11.27 -10.19
N GLN A 814 -54.27 -10.90 -10.66
CA GLN A 814 -52.97 -11.40 -10.16
C GLN A 814 -52.42 -10.59 -8.97
N ARG A 815 -53.16 -9.58 -8.48
CA ARG A 815 -52.63 -8.61 -7.52
C ARG A 815 -53.07 -8.96 -6.11
N LEU A 816 -52.18 -9.58 -5.34
CA LEU A 816 -52.35 -9.81 -3.91
C LEU A 816 -52.16 -8.49 -3.17
N ARG A 817 -53.22 -8.00 -2.54
CA ARG A 817 -53.22 -6.79 -1.71
C ARG A 817 -53.04 -7.21 -0.26
N VAL A 818 -52.04 -6.66 0.39
CA VAL A 818 -51.73 -6.91 1.79
C VAL A 818 -51.91 -5.61 2.55
N ASN A 819 -52.72 -5.64 3.61
CA ASN A 819 -52.89 -4.49 4.50
C ASN A 819 -51.51 -3.98 4.97
N PRO A 820 -51.26 -2.66 4.97
CA PRO A 820 -49.94 -2.12 5.26
C PRO A 820 -49.46 -2.46 6.68
N GLN A 821 -50.36 -2.56 7.66
CA GLN A 821 -49.98 -3.00 9.00
C GLN A 821 -49.54 -4.47 9.01
N LYS A 822 -50.25 -5.32 8.27
CA LYS A 822 -49.88 -6.74 8.14
C LYS A 822 -48.55 -6.92 7.42
N PHE A 823 -48.27 -6.09 6.41
CA PHE A 823 -46.97 -6.10 5.73
C PHE A 823 -45.85 -5.61 6.66
N ARG A 824 -46.08 -4.56 7.46
CA ARG A 824 -45.12 -4.09 8.48
C ARG A 824 -44.84 -5.14 9.56
N ASP A 825 -45.81 -6.00 9.89
CA ASP A 825 -45.59 -7.09 10.85
C ASP A 825 -44.46 -8.06 10.42
N LEU A 826 -44.16 -8.15 9.12
CA LEU A 826 -43.04 -8.96 8.60
C LEU A 826 -41.68 -8.47 9.13
N PHE A 827 -41.57 -7.18 9.46
CA PHE A 827 -40.35 -6.55 9.98
C PHE A 827 -40.26 -6.61 11.51
N LYS A 828 -41.38 -6.89 12.19
CA LYS A 828 -41.54 -6.70 13.64
C LYS A 828 -40.51 -7.49 14.46
N SER A 829 -40.24 -8.74 14.08
CA SER A 829 -39.24 -9.56 14.79
C SER A 829 -37.83 -8.97 14.69
N THR A 830 -37.45 -8.51 13.50
CA THR A 830 -36.16 -7.88 13.22
C THR A 830 -36.02 -6.56 13.96
N ILE A 831 -36.99 -5.66 13.82
CA ILE A 831 -37.00 -4.35 14.47
C ILE A 831 -36.98 -4.49 15.99
N ASN A 832 -37.82 -5.36 16.57
CA ASN A 832 -37.86 -5.56 18.00
C ASN A 832 -36.54 -6.11 18.55
N SER A 833 -35.88 -7.01 17.82
CA SER A 833 -34.58 -7.55 18.23
C SER A 833 -33.51 -6.47 18.21
N LEU A 834 -33.48 -5.65 17.15
CA LEU A 834 -32.56 -4.52 17.02
C LEU A 834 -32.79 -3.48 18.13
N LEU A 835 -34.03 -3.04 18.34
CA LEU A 835 -34.36 -2.05 19.36
C LEU A 835 -34.04 -2.54 20.76
N LYS A 836 -34.41 -3.79 21.09
CA LYS A 836 -34.07 -4.40 22.38
C LYS A 836 -32.56 -4.46 22.60
N HIS A 837 -31.79 -4.77 21.56
CA HIS A 837 -30.33 -4.82 21.63
C HIS A 837 -29.72 -3.43 21.82
N LEU A 838 -30.19 -2.43 21.06
CA LEU A 838 -29.75 -1.04 21.21
C LEU A 838 -30.10 -0.48 22.59
N GLU A 839 -31.30 -0.75 23.10
CA GLU A 839 -31.69 -0.38 24.47
C GLU A 839 -30.76 -1.00 25.53
N GLN A 840 -30.34 -2.25 25.35
CA GLN A 840 -29.36 -2.90 26.23
C GLN A 840 -27.97 -2.26 26.09
N LEU A 841 -27.55 -1.96 24.86
CA LEU A 841 -26.27 -1.33 24.55
C LEU A 841 -26.16 0.06 25.20
N PHE A 842 -27.20 0.89 25.12
CA PHE A 842 -27.22 2.22 25.72
C PHE A 842 -27.29 2.21 27.25
N ARG A 843 -27.69 1.10 27.87
CA ARG A 843 -27.58 0.92 29.33
C ARG A 843 -26.16 0.56 29.77
N HIS A 844 -25.26 0.24 28.83
CA HIS A 844 -23.89 -0.10 29.17
C HIS A 844 -23.14 1.14 29.71
N PRO A 845 -22.43 1.07 30.85
CA PRO A 845 -21.81 2.24 31.50
C PRO A 845 -20.82 3.04 30.63
N LYS A 846 -20.18 2.37 29.65
CA LYS A 846 -19.25 3.03 28.70
C LYS A 846 -19.94 3.75 27.53
N VAL A 847 -21.24 3.51 27.34
CA VAL A 847 -22.05 3.95 26.19
C VAL A 847 -23.23 4.82 26.66
N SER A 848 -23.55 4.82 27.96
CA SER A 848 -24.69 5.54 28.54
C SER A 848 -24.62 7.06 28.43
N ASP A 849 -23.44 7.60 28.12
CA ASP A 849 -23.21 9.01 27.81
C ASP A 849 -23.61 9.38 26.37
N ILE A 850 -23.85 8.40 25.50
CA ILE A 850 -24.54 8.60 24.23
C ILE A 850 -26.02 8.84 24.56
N GLN A 851 -26.42 10.11 24.65
CA GLN A 851 -27.80 10.50 24.90
C GLN A 851 -28.71 9.83 23.85
N TYR A 852 -29.82 9.23 24.32
CA TYR A 852 -30.85 8.55 23.53
C TYR A 852 -30.99 9.11 22.12
N ILE A 853 -30.98 8.23 21.10
CA ILE A 853 -31.15 8.49 19.65
C ILE A 853 -32.27 9.50 19.35
N ILE A 854 -32.03 10.78 19.60
CA ILE A 854 -32.88 11.91 19.30
C ILE A 854 -31.92 13.07 19.01
N MET A 855 -31.34 13.06 17.81
CA MET A 855 -31.69 14.08 16.81
C MET A 855 -31.03 13.91 15.43
N GLU A 856 -29.96 13.11 15.26
CA GLU A 856 -29.30 13.00 13.95
C GLU A 856 -28.88 11.56 13.62
N ILE A 857 -29.74 10.84 12.88
CA ILE A 857 -29.36 9.57 12.22
C ILE A 857 -28.71 9.92 10.88
N ILE A 858 -27.45 9.54 10.69
CA ILE A 858 -26.74 9.72 9.43
C ILE A 858 -26.90 8.45 8.59
N ILE A 859 -27.61 8.56 7.47
CA ILE A 859 -27.72 7.50 6.46
C ILE A 859 -26.99 8.00 5.21
N PRO A 860 -25.84 7.42 4.83
CA PRO A 860 -25.17 7.77 3.58
C PRO A 860 -26.11 7.55 2.40
N GLU A 861 -26.08 8.45 1.42
CA GLU A 861 -26.92 8.35 0.21
C GLU A 861 -26.76 6.99 -0.50
N GLU A 862 -25.54 6.46 -0.50
CA GLU A 862 -25.21 5.12 -1.00
C GLU A 862 -24.86 4.15 0.14
N ALA A 863 -25.74 4.00 1.15
CA ALA A 863 -25.50 3.11 2.29
C ALA A 863 -25.07 1.68 1.88
N GLY A 864 -25.61 1.16 0.76
CA GLY A 864 -25.22 -0.15 0.20
C GLY A 864 -23.77 -0.26 -0.28
N LEU A 865 -23.05 0.87 -0.43
CA LEU A 865 -21.64 0.94 -0.84
C LEU A 865 -20.70 1.41 0.27
N ALA A 866 -21.21 1.82 1.44
CA ALA A 866 -20.40 2.40 2.50
C ALA A 866 -19.29 1.45 2.99
N VAL A 867 -19.62 0.17 3.20
CA VAL A 867 -18.66 -0.88 3.56
C VAL A 867 -17.59 -1.05 2.47
N LEU A 868 -18.01 -1.13 1.21
CA LEU A 868 -17.10 -1.40 0.09
C LEU A 868 -16.13 -0.23 -0.15
N LYS A 869 -16.63 1.01 -0.19
CA LYS A 869 -15.79 2.22 -0.34
C LYS A 869 -14.91 2.44 0.89
N GLY A 870 -15.46 2.21 2.08
CA GLY A 870 -14.73 2.26 3.34
C GLY A 870 -13.59 1.26 3.44
N ALA A 871 -13.75 0.06 2.87
CA ALA A 871 -12.72 -0.96 2.84
C ALA A 871 -11.55 -0.57 1.94
N VAL A 872 -11.80 0.16 0.84
CA VAL A 872 -10.71 0.75 0.02
C VAL A 872 -9.92 1.75 0.84
N LEU A 873 -10.58 2.66 1.56
CA LEU A 873 -9.94 3.64 2.42
C LEU A 873 -9.15 3.00 3.56
N TYR A 874 -9.73 1.97 4.20
CA TYR A 874 -9.04 1.19 5.23
C TYR A 874 -7.80 0.48 4.70
N GLY A 875 -7.80 -0.01 3.46
CA GLY A 875 -6.61 -0.61 2.85
C GLY A 875 -5.47 0.39 2.59
N HIS A 876 -5.80 1.67 2.42
CA HIS A 876 -4.80 2.74 2.36
C HIS A 876 -4.31 3.19 3.73
N GLN A 877 -5.18 3.13 4.75
CA GLN A 877 -4.95 3.67 6.10
C GLN A 877 -5.44 2.68 7.18
N PRO A 878 -4.85 1.49 7.30
CA PRO A 878 -5.29 0.49 8.28
C PRO A 878 -5.12 0.96 9.73
N GLU A 879 -4.21 1.91 9.98
CA GLU A 879 -3.96 2.54 11.27
C GLU A 879 -5.13 3.39 11.79
N LYS A 880 -6.12 3.72 10.94
CA LYS A 880 -7.33 4.45 11.37
C LYS A 880 -8.07 3.76 12.52
N ILE A 881 -7.90 2.44 12.71
CA ILE A 881 -8.39 1.71 13.87
C ILE A 881 -7.24 1.47 14.85
N LYS A 882 -7.23 2.21 15.96
CA LYS A 882 -6.13 2.21 16.93
C LYS A 882 -6.17 0.99 17.86
N THR A 883 -7.34 0.68 18.43
CA THR A 883 -7.52 -0.43 19.36
C THR A 883 -8.83 -1.18 19.12
N ARG A 884 -8.84 -2.46 19.44
CA ARG A 884 -10.03 -3.34 19.45
C ARG A 884 -10.24 -3.96 20.83
N ILE A 885 -11.45 -4.41 21.14
CA ILE A 885 -11.76 -5.09 22.40
C ILE A 885 -11.92 -6.59 22.18
N LEU A 886 -11.24 -7.39 22.99
CA LEU A 886 -11.31 -8.85 22.89
C LEU A 886 -12.70 -9.38 23.23
N LYS A 887 -13.23 -10.26 22.36
CA LYS A 887 -14.55 -10.89 22.51
C LYS A 887 -14.54 -12.11 23.43
N LYS A 888 -13.40 -12.79 23.51
CA LYS A 888 -13.19 -14.02 24.26
C LYS A 888 -11.97 -13.87 25.15
N THR A 889 -11.90 -14.70 26.18
CA THR A 889 -10.67 -14.95 26.92
C THR A 889 -9.89 -16.00 26.16
N TYR A 890 -8.62 -15.72 25.86
CA TYR A 890 -7.76 -16.61 25.10
C TYR A 890 -6.74 -17.26 26.03
N GLY A 891 -6.44 -18.52 25.79
CA GLY A 891 -5.50 -19.28 26.60
C GLY A 891 -5.08 -20.60 25.96
N ILE A 892 -4.37 -21.39 26.74
CA ILE A 892 -3.92 -22.74 26.36
C ILE A 892 -4.26 -23.75 27.47
N GLN A 893 -4.13 -25.03 27.16
CA GLN A 893 -4.14 -26.06 28.20
C GLN A 893 -2.80 -26.09 28.93
N SER A 894 -2.85 -26.19 30.26
CA SER A 894 -1.67 -26.34 31.11
C SER A 894 -1.91 -27.39 32.19
N TRP A 895 -0.83 -27.97 32.71
CA TRP A 895 -0.86 -29.05 33.70
C TRP A 895 0.04 -28.69 34.91
N PRO A 896 -0.35 -27.68 35.71
CA PRO A 896 0.44 -27.22 36.86
C PRO A 896 0.56 -28.30 37.94
N GLU A 897 1.48 -28.09 38.88
CA GLU A 897 1.62 -28.96 40.06
C GLU A 897 0.32 -29.00 40.86
N TRP A 898 0.07 -30.16 41.46
CA TRP A 898 -1.14 -30.43 42.21
C TRP A 898 -1.19 -29.60 43.50
N ASP A 899 -2.37 -29.06 43.79
CA ASP A 899 -2.65 -28.26 44.99
C ASP A 899 -4.01 -28.70 45.51
N SER A 900 -4.03 -29.30 46.71
CA SER A 900 -5.23 -29.85 47.32
C SER A 900 -6.27 -28.80 47.76
N GLU A 901 -5.87 -27.53 47.88
CA GLU A 901 -6.79 -26.44 48.24
C GLU A 901 -7.51 -25.85 47.02
N VAL A 902 -6.91 -25.99 45.82
CA VAL A 902 -7.36 -25.32 44.59
C VAL A 902 -7.90 -26.31 43.55
N HIS A 903 -7.30 -27.49 43.43
CA HIS A 903 -7.58 -28.45 42.38
C HIS A 903 -8.52 -29.59 42.84
N PRO A 904 -9.49 -30.03 42.02
CA PRO A 904 -10.43 -31.11 42.35
C PRO A 904 -9.80 -32.48 42.13
N GLU A 905 -9.91 -33.41 43.10
CA GLU A 905 -9.16 -34.69 43.09
C GLU A 905 -9.33 -35.48 41.78
N THR A 906 -10.48 -35.32 41.11
CA THR A 906 -10.80 -35.90 39.80
C THR A 906 -9.89 -35.45 38.64
N LYS A 907 -9.15 -34.36 38.80
CA LYS A 907 -8.18 -33.80 37.84
C LYS A 907 -6.74 -34.10 38.24
N ARG A 908 -6.50 -34.77 39.37
CA ARG A 908 -5.16 -35.18 39.79
C ARG A 908 -4.63 -36.27 38.86
N VAL A 909 -3.40 -36.09 38.41
CA VAL A 909 -2.66 -37.07 37.60
C VAL A 909 -1.22 -37.10 38.04
N ARG A 910 -0.63 -38.29 38.08
CA ARG A 910 0.79 -38.45 38.42
C ARG A 910 1.61 -38.64 37.14
N ILE A 911 2.55 -37.74 36.90
CA ILE A 911 3.44 -37.77 35.73
C ILE A 911 4.88 -37.70 36.23
N GLU A 912 5.71 -38.67 35.86
CA GLU A 912 7.13 -38.75 36.24
C GLU A 912 7.37 -38.60 37.76
N GLY A 913 6.44 -39.11 38.58
CA GLY A 913 6.53 -39.08 40.04
C GLY A 913 5.90 -37.85 40.72
N THR A 914 5.56 -36.80 39.96
CA THR A 914 4.92 -35.57 40.47
C THR A 914 3.41 -35.57 40.23
N ASP A 915 2.65 -35.19 41.26
CA ASP A 915 1.21 -34.98 41.12
C ASP A 915 0.94 -33.62 40.47
N ARG A 916 0.10 -33.62 39.44
CA ARG A 916 -0.29 -32.45 38.64
C ARG A 916 -1.81 -32.37 38.50
N CYS A 917 -2.32 -31.19 38.20
CA CYS A 917 -3.71 -31.00 37.81
C CYS A 917 -3.81 -30.91 36.29
N LYS A 918 -4.51 -31.84 35.64
CA LYS A 918 -4.71 -31.79 34.19
C LYS A 918 -5.79 -30.78 33.77
N ASP A 919 -5.76 -30.39 32.51
CA ASP A 919 -6.78 -29.57 31.83
C ASP A 919 -6.94 -28.12 32.35
N VAL A 920 -5.95 -27.53 33.01
CA VAL A 920 -6.06 -26.14 33.51
C VAL A 920 -6.04 -25.14 32.35
N PHE A 921 -6.96 -24.18 32.34
CA PHE A 921 -6.99 -23.10 31.36
C PHE A 921 -6.00 -22.00 31.76
N TYR A 922 -4.88 -21.92 31.06
CA TYR A 922 -3.92 -20.84 31.27
C TYR A 922 -4.31 -19.63 30.40
N LYS A 923 -4.70 -18.52 31.03
CA LYS A 923 -5.17 -17.31 30.34
C LYS A 923 -3.99 -16.46 29.85
N PHE A 924 -3.97 -16.16 28.56
CA PHE A 924 -3.07 -15.18 27.95
C PHE A 924 -3.69 -13.79 27.91
N ALA A 925 -4.93 -13.69 27.39
CA ALA A 925 -5.63 -12.43 27.22
C ALA A 925 -7.09 -12.57 27.64
N VAL A 926 -7.71 -11.51 28.17
CA VAL A 926 -9.02 -11.62 28.80
C VAL A 926 -10.10 -10.90 27.98
N LYS A 927 -11.29 -11.50 27.90
CA LYS A 927 -12.48 -10.88 27.31
C LYS A 927 -12.70 -9.46 27.89
N GLY A 928 -12.91 -8.48 27.01
CA GLY A 928 -13.11 -7.08 27.39
C GLY A 928 -11.83 -6.24 27.48
N GLU A 929 -10.65 -6.85 27.32
CA GLU A 929 -9.37 -6.13 27.26
C GLU A 929 -9.22 -5.36 25.94
N LYS A 930 -8.77 -4.10 26.02
CA LYS A 930 -8.38 -3.29 24.85
C LYS A 930 -7.01 -3.74 24.37
N VAL A 931 -6.90 -4.06 23.08
CA VAL A 931 -5.69 -4.58 22.46
C VAL A 931 -5.37 -3.80 21.19
N GLU A 932 -4.14 -3.33 21.11
CA GLU A 932 -3.56 -2.72 19.91
C GLU A 932 -3.12 -3.81 18.93
N ALA A 933 -3.13 -3.50 17.64
CA ALA A 933 -2.56 -4.39 16.64
C ALA A 933 -1.05 -4.60 16.92
N GLY A 934 -0.63 -5.86 17.06
CA GLY A 934 0.77 -6.26 17.31
C GLY A 934 1.06 -6.66 18.76
N HIS A 935 0.06 -6.58 19.64
CA HIS A 935 0.26 -6.84 21.07
C HIS A 935 0.48 -8.33 21.37
N SER A 936 1.54 -8.69 22.12
CA SER A 936 1.82 -10.08 22.51
C SER A 936 1.51 -10.39 23.97
N TYR A 937 1.21 -11.66 24.30
CA TYR A 937 1.11 -12.23 25.64
C TYR A 937 1.94 -13.51 25.67
N GLY A 938 2.92 -13.64 26.58
CA GLY A 938 3.89 -14.74 26.59
C GLY A 938 4.12 -15.34 27.97
N GLN A 939 4.34 -16.64 28.03
CA GLN A 939 4.52 -17.43 29.27
C GLN A 939 5.42 -18.64 29.03
N ILE A 940 6.25 -18.97 30.03
CA ILE A 940 7.12 -20.16 30.02
C ILE A 940 6.42 -21.33 30.74
N PHE A 941 6.42 -22.49 30.10
CA PHE A 941 5.92 -23.78 30.59
C PHE A 941 7.05 -24.82 30.63
N GLN A 942 6.83 -25.94 31.32
CA GLN A 942 7.76 -27.08 31.35
C GLN A 942 7.15 -28.29 30.62
N ALA A 943 7.97 -29.00 29.84
CA ALA A 943 7.57 -30.25 29.21
C ALA A 943 7.20 -31.30 30.27
N LEU A 944 6.11 -32.03 30.03
CA LEU A 944 5.55 -32.95 31.02
C LEU A 944 6.33 -34.26 31.11
N LYS A 945 6.87 -34.75 29.98
CA LYS A 945 7.65 -35.99 29.95
C LYS A 945 9.00 -35.80 29.24
N PRO A 946 10.07 -36.46 29.73
CA PRO A 946 11.39 -36.43 29.09
C PRO A 946 11.43 -37.06 27.68
N ASP A 947 10.55 -38.01 27.38
CA ASP A 947 10.54 -38.75 26.11
C ASP A 947 9.62 -38.12 25.04
N GLU A 948 8.91 -37.04 25.37
CA GLU A 948 7.94 -36.38 24.51
C GLU A 948 8.61 -35.70 23.31
N ARG A 949 8.20 -36.08 22.10
CA ARG A 949 8.82 -35.66 20.82
C ARG A 949 8.10 -34.52 20.13
N THR A 950 6.92 -34.16 20.59
CA THR A 950 6.07 -33.12 20.02
C THR A 950 5.31 -32.44 21.14
N LEU A 951 5.24 -31.13 21.12
CA LEU A 951 4.38 -30.32 21.97
C LEU A 951 3.11 -30.00 21.21
N GLU A 952 1.99 -30.27 21.83
CA GLU A 952 0.68 -29.90 21.34
C GLU A 952 0.25 -28.57 21.97
N CYS A 953 0.56 -27.43 21.33
CA CYS A 953 0.11 -26.10 21.74
C CYS A 953 -1.34 -25.89 21.29
N THR A 954 -2.29 -26.45 22.04
CA THR A 954 -3.71 -26.22 21.76
C THR A 954 -4.18 -24.90 22.34
N VAL A 955 -4.66 -24.02 21.47
CA VAL A 955 -5.27 -22.74 21.84
C VAL A 955 -6.76 -22.91 22.13
N TYR A 956 -7.18 -22.39 23.27
CA TYR A 956 -8.56 -22.37 23.73
C TYR A 956 -9.06 -20.93 23.86
N ILE A 957 -10.36 -20.77 23.63
CA ILE A 957 -11.11 -19.54 23.88
C ILE A 957 -12.21 -19.81 24.89
N SER A 958 -12.60 -18.80 25.66
CA SER A 958 -13.72 -18.88 26.60
C SER A 958 -14.60 -17.64 26.57
N ASP A 959 -15.91 -17.86 26.72
CA ASP A 959 -16.87 -16.77 26.93
C ASP A 959 -16.85 -16.20 28.36
N ASP A 960 -16.20 -16.91 29.29
CA ASP A 960 -15.95 -16.46 30.65
C ASP A 960 -14.68 -15.60 30.70
N THR A 961 -14.66 -14.59 31.56
CA THR A 961 -13.47 -13.80 31.90
C THR A 961 -12.47 -14.58 32.77
N ASN A 962 -12.93 -15.65 33.43
CA ASN A 962 -12.12 -16.44 34.36
C ASN A 962 -12.37 -17.96 34.24
N PRO A 963 -12.19 -18.57 33.06
CA PRO A 963 -12.21 -20.03 32.93
C PRO A 963 -11.13 -20.66 33.82
N ARG A 964 -11.46 -21.81 34.44
CA ARG A 964 -10.52 -22.56 35.28
C ARG A 964 -9.93 -23.76 34.54
N TYR A 965 -10.75 -24.46 33.76
CA TYR A 965 -10.33 -25.64 33.02
C TYR A 965 -10.71 -25.54 31.55
N VAL A 966 -9.90 -26.10 30.65
CA VAL A 966 -10.22 -26.18 29.22
C VAL A 966 -11.43 -27.07 28.92
N THR A 967 -11.85 -27.86 29.92
CA THR A 967 -13.08 -28.66 29.89
C THR A 967 -14.29 -27.93 30.46
N ASP A 968 -14.15 -26.69 30.95
CA ASP A 968 -15.29 -25.92 31.43
C ASP A 968 -16.28 -25.71 30.26
N PRO A 969 -17.60 -25.72 30.50
CA PRO A 969 -18.59 -25.56 29.43
C PRO A 969 -18.46 -24.26 28.63
N SER A 970 -17.83 -23.23 29.23
CA SER A 970 -17.56 -21.95 28.58
C SER A 970 -16.35 -21.97 27.64
N CYS A 971 -15.55 -23.04 27.64
CA CYS A 971 -14.31 -23.14 26.88
C CYS A 971 -14.51 -23.91 25.57
N GLN A 972 -13.88 -23.43 24.50
CA GLN A 972 -13.87 -24.05 23.18
C GLN A 972 -12.44 -24.12 22.64
N ARG A 973 -12.08 -25.24 22.00
CA ARG A 973 -10.83 -25.35 21.26
C ARG A 973 -10.89 -24.47 20.00
N LEU A 974 -9.96 -23.52 19.90
CA LEU A 974 -9.82 -22.63 18.75
C LEU A 974 -8.99 -23.30 17.65
N GLY A 975 -7.83 -23.85 18.00
CA GLY A 975 -6.89 -24.46 17.06
C GLY A 975 -5.74 -25.14 17.79
N ASN A 976 -4.88 -25.80 17.04
CA ASN A 976 -3.76 -26.55 17.58
C ASN A 976 -2.50 -26.31 16.75
N LEU A 977 -1.39 -26.06 17.43
CA LEU A 977 -0.07 -25.95 16.83
C LEU A 977 0.79 -27.10 17.38
N ILE A 978 1.24 -27.98 16.48
CA ILE A 978 2.11 -29.10 16.85
C ILE A 978 3.55 -28.68 16.59
N VAL A 979 4.36 -28.61 17.66
CA VAL A 979 5.77 -28.19 17.59
C VAL A 979 6.66 -29.39 17.87
N PRO A 980 7.58 -29.78 16.98
CA PRO A 980 8.52 -30.86 17.27
C PRO A 980 9.43 -30.48 18.45
N LEU A 981 9.52 -31.36 19.44
CA LEU A 981 10.44 -31.25 20.58
C LEU A 981 11.64 -32.18 20.34
N PRO A 982 12.88 -31.68 20.43
CA PRO A 982 14.07 -32.51 20.29
C PRO A 982 14.30 -33.41 21.53
N PRO A 983 15.11 -34.48 21.38
CA PRO A 983 15.34 -35.49 22.41
C PRO A 983 15.83 -34.91 23.74
N LEU A 984 15.28 -35.36 24.87
CA LEU A 984 15.87 -35.11 26.18
C LEU A 984 16.60 -36.36 26.69
N ASN A 985 17.78 -36.15 27.28
CA ASN A 985 18.46 -37.22 28.01
C ASN A 985 17.79 -37.41 29.39
N LYS A 986 17.93 -38.62 29.95
CA LYS A 986 17.36 -39.00 31.25
C LYS A 986 17.77 -37.96 32.33
N GLY A 987 16.78 -37.29 32.94
CA GLY A 987 16.99 -36.27 33.99
C GLY A 987 17.05 -34.82 33.52
N GLN A 988 16.88 -34.51 32.24
CA GLN A 988 16.79 -33.13 31.72
C GLN A 988 15.33 -32.67 31.61
N SER A 989 15.04 -31.42 32.01
CA SER A 989 13.74 -30.77 31.81
C SER A 989 13.81 -29.72 30.70
N LEU A 990 12.75 -29.61 29.90
CA LEU A 990 12.64 -28.64 28.81
C LEU A 990 11.67 -27.53 29.19
N GLU A 991 12.10 -26.28 29.05
CA GLU A 991 11.22 -25.11 29.18
C GLU A 991 10.81 -24.63 27.80
N ILE A 992 9.55 -24.23 27.67
CA ILE A 992 8.89 -23.84 26.43
C ILE A 992 8.28 -22.46 26.67
N GLU A 993 8.66 -21.44 25.91
CA GLU A 993 7.92 -20.17 25.91
C GLU A 993 6.83 -20.20 24.85
N GLU A 994 5.58 -20.23 25.29
CA GLU A 994 4.43 -20.07 24.41
C GLU A 994 3.98 -18.62 24.42
N THR A 995 3.63 -18.10 23.25
CA THR A 995 3.12 -16.72 23.15
C THR A 995 2.07 -16.55 22.09
N MET A 996 1.04 -15.85 22.51
CA MET A 996 -0.05 -15.41 21.69
C MET A 996 0.15 -13.95 21.30
N ILE A 997 0.28 -13.68 19.99
CA ILE A 997 0.37 -12.32 19.48
C ILE A 997 -0.91 -11.95 18.77
N PHE A 998 -1.55 -10.91 19.29
CA PHE A 998 -2.71 -10.24 18.72
C PHE A 998 -2.19 -9.16 17.76
N GLY A 999 -1.59 -9.65 16.67
CA GLY A 999 -0.93 -8.92 15.58
C GLY A 999 0.48 -9.45 15.31
N GLY A 1000 1.25 -8.91 14.38
CA GLY A 1000 2.62 -9.40 14.09
C GLY A 1000 3.63 -9.06 15.20
N GLY A 1001 4.69 -9.88 15.40
CA GLY A 1001 5.81 -9.57 16.31
C GLY A 1001 6.62 -10.72 16.98
N THR A 1002 6.76 -11.92 16.38
CA THR A 1002 7.54 -13.08 16.90
C THR A 1002 9.06 -13.00 16.61
N ALA A 1003 9.86 -13.86 17.26
CA ALA A 1003 11.22 -14.17 16.82
C ALA A 1003 11.23 -15.57 16.16
N ASP A 1004 11.39 -15.60 14.84
CA ASP A 1004 11.35 -16.82 14.03
C ASP A 1004 12.79 -17.27 13.67
N ILE A 1005 13.09 -18.55 13.87
CA ILE A 1005 14.39 -19.19 13.67
C ILE A 1005 14.23 -20.33 12.67
N THR A 1006 14.98 -20.26 11.58
CA THR A 1006 15.00 -21.28 10.50
C THR A 1006 16.43 -21.78 10.28
N VAL A 1007 16.58 -23.03 9.87
CA VAL A 1007 17.89 -23.65 9.60
C VAL A 1007 17.94 -24.06 8.13
N HIS A 1008 18.95 -23.57 7.43
CA HIS A 1008 19.12 -23.80 5.99
C HIS A 1008 20.51 -24.37 5.71
N GLU A 1009 20.58 -25.35 4.81
CA GLU A 1009 21.81 -25.83 4.21
C GLU A 1009 22.01 -25.13 2.87
N ARG A 1010 23.24 -24.69 2.61
CA ARG A 1010 23.62 -24.12 1.32
C ARG A 1010 24.17 -25.23 0.44
N LEU A 1011 23.40 -25.61 -0.58
CA LEU A 1011 23.80 -26.63 -1.54
C LEU A 1011 24.91 -26.12 -2.46
N LEU A 1012 25.55 -27.02 -3.20
CA LEU A 1012 26.71 -26.73 -4.07
C LEU A 1012 26.42 -25.70 -5.18
N ASP A 1013 25.15 -25.48 -5.52
CA ASP A 1013 24.68 -24.51 -6.50
C ASP A 1013 24.24 -23.17 -5.87
N ASP A 1014 24.57 -22.96 -4.59
CA ASP A 1014 24.20 -21.80 -3.78
C ASP A 1014 22.69 -21.60 -3.59
N SER A 1015 21.88 -22.62 -3.84
CA SER A 1015 20.50 -22.67 -3.35
C SER A 1015 20.47 -23.00 -1.85
N LEU A 1016 19.38 -22.64 -1.19
CA LEU A 1016 19.17 -22.88 0.23
C LEU A 1016 18.04 -23.89 0.38
N GLU A 1017 18.33 -25.01 1.02
CA GLU A 1017 17.33 -26.01 1.42
C GLU A 1017 17.05 -25.85 2.91
N GLU A 1018 15.76 -25.75 3.27
CA GLU A 1018 15.35 -25.68 4.66
C GLU A 1018 15.50 -27.08 5.29
N VAL A 1019 16.47 -27.23 6.19
CA VAL A 1019 16.83 -28.52 6.80
C VAL A 1019 15.82 -28.90 7.90
N LEU A 1020 15.28 -27.90 8.60
CA LEU A 1020 14.29 -28.07 9.65
C LEU A 1020 13.18 -27.00 9.54
N PRO A 1021 11.92 -27.35 9.89
CA PRO A 1021 10.82 -26.39 9.90
C PRO A 1021 11.10 -25.16 10.78
N PRO A 1022 10.50 -23.99 10.45
CA PRO A 1022 10.66 -22.79 11.26
C PRO A 1022 10.22 -23.02 12.71
N SER A 1023 11.06 -22.59 13.64
CA SER A 1023 10.84 -22.68 15.09
C SER A 1023 11.01 -21.29 15.72
N GLY A 1024 10.63 -21.10 16.98
CA GLY A 1024 10.78 -19.79 17.62
C GLY A 1024 9.83 -19.60 18.78
N GLY A 1025 9.79 -18.37 19.29
CA GLY A 1025 8.99 -18.00 20.44
C GLY A 1025 8.92 -16.49 20.60
N ASN A 1026 8.36 -16.02 21.70
CA ASN A 1026 8.28 -14.58 22.02
C ASN A 1026 9.55 -14.06 22.65
N TRP A 1027 10.64 -14.31 21.95
CA TRP A 1027 11.96 -13.82 22.30
C TRP A 1027 12.30 -12.55 21.51
N GLY A 1028 11.27 -11.83 21.05
CA GLY A 1028 11.38 -10.56 20.35
C GLY A 1028 11.36 -9.36 21.30
N GLY A 1029 11.54 -8.16 20.75
CA GLY A 1029 11.63 -6.91 21.52
C GLY A 1029 10.43 -6.61 22.43
N THR A 1030 9.25 -7.16 22.11
CA THR A 1030 8.01 -6.99 22.89
C THR A 1030 8.02 -7.70 24.25
N ALA A 1031 8.85 -8.75 24.42
CA ALA A 1031 9.02 -9.42 25.70
C ALA A 1031 9.80 -8.58 26.72
N ILE A 1032 10.76 -7.80 26.24
CA ILE A 1032 11.55 -6.86 27.05
C ILE A 1032 10.70 -5.68 27.49
N ASP A 1033 9.77 -5.22 26.64
CA ASP A 1033 8.81 -4.18 27.01
C ASP A 1033 7.91 -4.62 28.17
N LYS A 1034 7.56 -5.91 28.23
CA LYS A 1034 6.83 -6.49 29.37
C LYS A 1034 7.70 -6.62 30.62
N ALA A 1035 9.00 -6.91 30.48
CA ALA A 1035 9.93 -6.95 31.60
C ALA A 1035 10.11 -5.54 32.22
N TYR A 1036 10.23 -4.51 31.38
CA TYR A 1036 10.31 -3.13 31.82
C TYR A 1036 9.05 -2.63 32.52
N LYS A 1037 7.87 -2.99 32.02
CA LYS A 1037 6.59 -2.69 32.72
C LYS A 1037 6.56 -3.29 34.13
N ARG A 1038 7.08 -4.51 34.31
CA ARG A 1038 7.22 -5.15 35.64
C ARG A 1038 8.21 -4.41 36.53
N PHE A 1039 9.33 -3.94 35.97
CA PHE A 1039 10.27 -3.08 36.68
C PHE A 1039 9.59 -1.79 37.18
N LEU A 1040 8.86 -1.08 36.31
CA LEU A 1040 8.11 0.12 36.70
C LEU A 1040 7.08 -0.15 37.79
N TYR A 1041 6.34 -1.28 37.72
CA TYR A 1041 5.39 -1.67 38.76
C TYR A 1041 6.03 -1.96 40.11
N SER A 1042 7.28 -2.42 40.15
CA SER A 1042 8.02 -2.61 41.40
C SER A 1042 8.47 -1.28 41.99
N VAL A 1043 9.00 -0.38 41.16
CA VAL A 1043 9.57 0.90 41.61
C VAL A 1043 8.50 1.92 42.01
N PHE A 1044 7.42 2.05 41.24
CA PHE A 1044 6.39 3.09 41.41
C PHE A 1044 5.02 2.55 41.80
N THR A 1045 4.97 1.27 42.17
CA THR A 1045 3.76 0.49 42.46
C THR A 1045 2.87 0.24 41.23
N LYS A 1046 2.23 -0.93 41.20
CA LYS A 1046 1.23 -1.27 40.17
C LYS A 1046 0.05 -0.30 40.14
N LYS A 1047 -0.32 0.27 41.30
CA LYS A 1047 -1.42 1.24 41.41
C LYS A 1047 -1.01 2.60 40.82
N GLY A 1048 0.18 3.11 41.15
CA GLY A 1048 0.70 4.37 40.63
C GLY A 1048 0.90 4.36 39.12
N ILE A 1049 1.48 3.30 38.54
CA ILE A 1049 1.62 3.22 37.07
C ILE A 1049 0.28 3.01 36.36
N LYS A 1050 -0.68 2.31 36.97
CA LYS A 1050 -2.03 2.21 36.42
C LYS A 1050 -2.76 3.55 36.43
N GLU A 1051 -2.59 4.33 37.50
CA GLU A 1051 -3.12 5.68 37.63
C GLU A 1051 -2.47 6.63 36.62
N LEU A 1052 -1.14 6.57 36.45
CA LEU A 1052 -0.44 7.30 35.38
C LEU A 1052 -1.02 6.95 34.01
N LYS A 1053 -1.23 5.66 33.75
CA LYS A 1053 -1.79 5.20 32.46
C LYS A 1053 -3.25 5.62 32.26
N SER A 1054 -4.04 5.77 33.32
CA SER A 1054 -5.47 6.12 33.22
C SER A 1054 -5.76 7.61 33.30
N GLU A 1055 -4.96 8.37 34.06
CA GLU A 1055 -5.17 9.79 34.34
C GLU A 1055 -4.23 10.68 33.50
N GLU A 1056 -3.05 10.19 33.09
CA GLU A 1056 -1.97 10.98 32.44
C GLU A 1056 -1.28 10.16 31.33
N LEU A 1057 -2.06 9.73 30.31
CA LEU A 1057 -1.64 8.78 29.28
C LEU A 1057 -0.48 9.26 28.38
N GLU A 1058 -0.39 10.57 28.13
CA GLU A 1058 0.69 11.19 27.33
C GLU A 1058 2.05 11.00 28.02
N ASP A 1059 2.09 11.23 29.33
CA ASP A 1059 3.27 11.03 30.16
C ASP A 1059 3.64 9.54 30.30
N TYR A 1060 2.65 8.64 30.40
CA TYR A 1060 2.89 7.19 30.34
C TYR A 1060 3.52 6.78 28.99
N THR A 1061 3.07 7.37 27.89
CA THR A 1061 3.59 7.08 26.54
C THR A 1061 5.01 7.61 26.37
N THR A 1062 5.29 8.82 26.86
CA THR A 1062 6.64 9.40 26.92
C THR A 1062 7.60 8.52 27.72
N LEU A 1063 7.16 8.00 28.87
CA LEU A 1063 7.95 7.06 29.68
C LEU A 1063 8.25 5.74 28.95
N CYS A 1064 7.31 5.25 28.13
CA CYS A 1064 7.51 4.06 27.29
C CYS A 1064 8.47 4.35 26.12
N HIS A 1065 8.38 5.53 25.50
CA HIS A 1065 9.26 5.96 24.42
C HIS A 1065 10.71 6.15 24.91
N GLU A 1066 10.88 6.79 26.08
CA GLU A 1066 12.19 6.91 26.73
C GLU A 1066 12.83 5.54 26.93
N PHE A 1067 12.05 4.53 27.33
CA PHE A 1067 12.54 3.16 27.43
C PHE A 1067 12.91 2.54 26.08
N GLU A 1068 12.09 2.71 25.04
CA GLU A 1068 12.39 2.19 23.70
C GLU A 1068 13.75 2.71 23.18
N VAL A 1069 14.03 4.00 23.38
CA VAL A 1069 15.30 4.62 23.01
C VAL A 1069 16.46 4.03 23.82
N LYS A 1070 16.30 3.85 25.14
CA LYS A 1070 17.31 3.21 26.00
C LYS A 1070 17.51 1.72 25.68
N LYS A 1071 16.45 1.03 25.27
CA LYS A 1071 16.46 -0.39 24.88
C LYS A 1071 17.35 -0.63 23.65
N ARG A 1072 17.38 0.33 22.72
CA ARG A 1072 18.20 0.27 21.49
C ARG A 1072 19.63 0.79 21.66
N SER A 1073 19.87 1.65 22.64
CA SER A 1073 21.17 2.32 22.85
C SER A 1073 22.03 1.68 23.95
N ILE A 1074 21.55 0.64 24.64
CA ILE A 1074 22.30 -0.01 25.71
C ILE A 1074 23.37 -0.96 25.18
N THR A 1075 24.60 -0.76 25.66
CA THR A 1075 25.78 -1.54 25.27
C THR A 1075 26.21 -2.47 26.41
N SER A 1076 26.91 -3.56 26.08
CA SER A 1076 27.33 -4.55 27.09
C SER A 1076 28.33 -3.97 28.11
N GLY A 1077 29.11 -2.98 27.70
CA GLY A 1077 30.15 -2.30 28.49
C GLY A 1077 29.68 -1.16 29.38
N LEU A 1078 28.37 -0.86 29.43
CA LEU A 1078 27.86 0.27 30.23
C LEU A 1078 28.14 0.07 31.73
N LYS A 1079 28.97 0.96 32.31
CA LYS A 1079 29.34 0.96 33.74
C LYS A 1079 28.63 2.05 34.56
N THR A 1080 28.00 3.00 33.88
CA THR A 1080 27.29 4.13 34.47
C THR A 1080 25.80 3.86 34.53
N ASP A 1081 25.14 4.33 35.58
CA ASP A 1081 23.69 4.18 35.74
C ASP A 1081 22.91 4.72 34.53
N ILE A 1082 21.85 4.01 34.19
CA ILE A 1082 20.94 4.37 33.12
C ILE A 1082 19.96 5.38 33.68
N VAL A 1083 20.00 6.58 33.11
CA VAL A 1083 19.11 7.66 33.48
C VAL A 1083 17.82 7.52 32.70
N ILE A 1084 16.71 7.36 33.41
CA ILE A 1084 15.36 7.39 32.88
C ILE A 1084 14.72 8.68 33.38
N THR A 1085 14.31 9.53 32.44
CA THR A 1085 13.56 10.75 32.78
C THR A 1085 12.13 10.34 33.10
N LEU A 1086 11.71 10.60 34.34
CA LEU A 1086 10.34 10.37 34.77
C LEU A 1086 9.48 11.57 34.37
N PRO A 1087 8.24 11.35 33.96
CA PRO A 1087 7.28 12.44 33.85
C PRO A 1087 6.93 13.02 35.22
N TYR A 1088 6.57 14.30 35.24
CA TYR A 1088 6.23 15.01 36.47
C TYR A 1088 4.99 14.40 37.15
N SER A 1089 3.97 14.04 36.36
CA SER A 1089 2.77 13.35 36.82
C SER A 1089 3.07 12.03 37.54
N LEU A 1090 4.04 11.24 37.06
CA LEU A 1090 4.45 10.00 37.73
C LEU A 1090 5.07 10.29 39.10
N VAL A 1091 5.83 11.37 39.23
CA VAL A 1091 6.39 11.80 40.52
C VAL A 1091 5.27 12.20 41.47
N GLU A 1092 4.27 12.97 41.02
CA GLU A 1092 3.12 13.37 41.84
C GLU A 1092 2.27 12.18 42.30
N ILE A 1093 1.93 11.28 41.37
CA ILE A 1093 1.17 10.06 41.68
C ILE A 1093 1.95 9.18 42.66
N THR A 1094 3.26 9.05 42.47
CA THR A 1094 4.11 8.29 43.39
C THR A 1094 4.15 8.93 44.79
N VAL A 1095 4.22 10.26 44.88
CA VAL A 1095 4.14 11.01 46.14
C VAL A 1095 2.78 10.79 46.82
N LYS A 1096 1.68 10.79 46.06
CA LYS A 1096 0.32 10.52 46.56
C LYS A 1096 0.18 9.15 47.22
N HIS A 1097 0.79 8.10 46.63
CA HIS A 1097 0.67 6.72 47.17
C HIS A 1097 1.76 6.33 48.15
N CYS A 1098 2.97 6.90 48.04
CA CYS A 1098 4.16 6.45 48.78
C CYS A 1098 4.83 7.56 49.58
N LYS A 1099 4.23 8.76 49.67
CA LYS A 1099 4.74 10.02 50.27
C LYS A 1099 5.92 10.65 49.53
N THR A 1100 6.89 9.87 49.08
CA THR A 1100 8.01 10.35 48.24
C THR A 1100 8.42 9.27 47.24
N VAL A 1101 9.07 9.66 46.13
CA VAL A 1101 9.67 8.71 45.18
C VAL A 1101 10.75 7.86 45.86
N GLN A 1102 11.53 8.44 46.77
CA GLN A 1102 12.54 7.72 47.53
C GLN A 1102 11.92 6.62 48.41
N SER A 1103 10.75 6.88 49.00
CA SER A 1103 10.01 5.89 49.78
C SER A 1103 9.51 4.75 48.90
N ALA A 1104 9.00 5.04 47.69
CA ALA A 1104 8.58 4.02 46.72
C ALA A 1104 9.76 3.12 46.30
N ILE A 1105 10.93 3.72 46.01
CA ILE A 1105 12.17 2.99 45.72
C ILE A 1105 12.59 2.11 46.90
N THR A 1106 12.55 2.64 48.13
CA THR A 1106 12.96 1.91 49.35
C THR A 1106 12.06 0.70 49.63
N GLN A 1107 10.79 0.78 49.24
CA GLN A 1107 9.81 -0.30 49.33
C GLN A 1107 9.88 -1.28 48.14
N SER A 1108 10.54 -0.90 47.05
CA SER A 1108 10.72 -1.75 45.87
C SER A 1108 11.78 -2.82 46.07
N SER A 1109 11.75 -3.83 45.22
CA SER A 1109 12.82 -4.83 45.12
C SER A 1109 14.15 -4.26 44.60
N TYR A 1110 14.20 -2.98 44.23
CA TYR A 1110 15.35 -2.33 43.60
C TYR A 1110 15.96 -1.22 44.46
N LYS A 1111 15.65 -1.17 45.77
CA LYS A 1111 16.09 -0.11 46.69
C LYS A 1111 17.61 0.14 46.74
N GLU A 1112 18.43 -0.86 46.41
CA GLU A 1112 19.90 -0.78 46.41
C GLU A 1112 20.48 -0.52 45.01
N SER A 1113 19.64 -0.57 43.96
CA SER A 1113 20.04 -0.58 42.56
C SER A 1113 19.31 0.48 41.72
N VAL A 1114 18.43 1.25 42.35
CA VAL A 1114 17.72 2.37 41.74
C VAL A 1114 17.78 3.54 42.71
N SER A 1115 18.10 4.72 42.20
CA SER A 1115 18.10 5.96 42.97
C SER A 1115 17.38 7.07 42.20
N PHE A 1116 16.94 8.10 42.91
CA PHE A 1116 16.20 9.21 42.32
C PHE A 1116 16.87 10.54 42.66
N SER A 1117 17.08 11.38 41.64
CA SER A 1117 17.58 12.75 41.81
C SER A 1117 16.55 13.76 41.34
N THR A 1118 16.48 14.89 42.05
CA THR A 1118 15.71 16.06 41.62
C THR A 1118 16.43 16.82 40.49
N PRO A 1119 15.70 17.28 39.45
CA PRO A 1119 14.29 17.04 39.15
C PRO A 1119 14.10 15.82 38.21
N GLN A 1120 13.29 14.84 38.65
CA GLN A 1120 12.67 13.77 37.83
C GLN A 1120 13.59 12.73 37.16
N LYS A 1121 14.82 12.52 37.63
CA LYS A 1121 15.73 11.52 37.04
C LYS A 1121 15.83 10.27 37.90
N LEU A 1122 15.43 9.13 37.33
CA LEU A 1122 15.63 7.81 37.91
C LEU A 1122 16.95 7.23 37.39
N PHE A 1123 17.86 6.91 38.28
CA PHE A 1123 19.12 6.25 37.97
C PHE A 1123 18.95 4.77 38.23
N VAL A 1124 19.05 3.97 37.19
CA VAL A 1124 18.89 2.52 37.23
C VAL A 1124 20.24 1.87 37.03
N ASN A 1125 20.65 1.04 37.98
CA ASN A 1125 21.88 0.28 37.87
C ASN A 1125 21.86 -0.53 36.55
N PRO A 1126 22.95 -0.53 35.77
CA PRO A 1126 23.00 -1.22 34.48
C PRO A 1126 22.65 -2.70 34.56
N GLU A 1127 22.96 -3.36 35.68
CA GLU A 1127 22.64 -4.78 35.89
C GLU A 1127 21.13 -5.02 35.96
N VAL A 1128 20.37 -4.12 36.58
CA VAL A 1128 18.90 -4.20 36.60
C VAL A 1128 18.33 -4.14 35.19
N PHE A 1129 18.84 -3.21 34.38
CA PHE A 1129 18.38 -3.06 33.00
C PHE A 1129 18.79 -4.24 32.12
N ARG A 1130 20.02 -4.78 32.26
CA ARG A 1130 20.44 -6.03 31.59
C ARG A 1130 19.55 -7.21 31.97
N ASN A 1131 19.13 -7.29 33.24
CA ASN A 1131 18.25 -8.35 33.71
C ASN A 1131 16.85 -8.29 33.08
N LEU A 1132 16.43 -7.16 32.49
CA LEU A 1132 15.19 -7.09 31.70
C LEU A 1132 15.28 -7.90 30.40
N PHE A 1133 16.49 -8.01 29.82
CA PHE A 1133 16.76 -8.71 28.57
C PHE A 1133 17.15 -10.17 28.78
N LYS A 1134 17.66 -10.47 29.98
CA LYS A 1134 18.22 -11.77 30.32
C LYS A 1134 17.28 -12.95 30.02
N PRO A 1135 16.00 -12.96 30.42
CA PRO A 1135 15.11 -14.08 30.12
C PRO A 1135 14.95 -14.33 28.62
N THR A 1136 14.81 -13.26 27.84
CA THR A 1136 14.70 -13.31 26.38
C THR A 1136 15.98 -13.82 25.72
N ILE A 1137 17.14 -13.31 26.16
CA ILE A 1137 18.45 -13.73 25.65
C ILE A 1137 18.74 -15.19 26.01
N ASP A 1138 18.49 -15.59 27.26
CA ASP A 1138 18.74 -16.95 27.76
C ASP A 1138 17.85 -17.96 27.02
N ALA A 1139 16.58 -17.64 26.77
CA ALA A 1139 15.68 -18.50 26.01
C ALA A 1139 16.15 -18.67 24.55
N LEU A 1140 16.60 -17.58 23.90
CA LEU A 1140 17.12 -17.62 22.54
C LEU A 1140 18.42 -18.43 22.46
N ILE A 1141 19.33 -18.23 23.41
CA ILE A 1141 20.57 -19.03 23.54
C ILE A 1141 20.23 -20.50 23.74
N LYS A 1142 19.34 -20.82 24.69
CA LYS A 1142 18.97 -22.20 25.01
C LYS A 1142 18.40 -22.93 23.79
N HIS A 1143 17.57 -22.24 23.00
CA HIS A 1143 17.03 -22.80 21.76
C HIS A 1143 18.11 -23.04 20.70
N LEU A 1144 19.01 -22.09 20.47
CA LEU A 1144 20.12 -22.25 19.52
C LEU A 1144 21.11 -23.35 19.95
N ASP A 1145 21.47 -23.43 21.24
CA ASP A 1145 22.35 -24.49 21.78
C ASP A 1145 21.77 -25.89 21.56
N LYS A 1146 20.44 -26.00 21.64
CA LYS A 1146 19.70 -27.23 21.35
C LYS A 1146 19.79 -27.62 19.87
N LEU A 1147 19.63 -26.66 18.96
CA LEU A 1147 19.80 -26.89 17.52
C LEU A 1147 21.24 -27.30 17.19
N PHE A 1148 22.25 -26.72 17.84
CA PHE A 1148 23.65 -27.10 17.63
C PHE A 1148 24.05 -28.48 18.17
N LYS A 1149 23.26 -29.04 19.08
CA LYS A 1149 23.46 -30.38 19.63
C LYS A 1149 22.76 -31.46 18.81
N ASP A 1150 21.97 -31.08 17.80
CA ASP A 1150 21.36 -32.04 16.89
C ASP A 1150 22.47 -32.69 16.02
N PRO A 1151 22.62 -34.03 16.03
CA PRO A 1151 23.63 -34.72 15.22
C PRO A 1151 23.50 -34.45 13.71
N ASN A 1152 22.28 -34.20 13.23
CA ASN A 1152 22.01 -33.91 11.81
C ASN A 1152 22.43 -32.48 11.42
N LEU A 1153 22.74 -31.64 12.41
CA LEU A 1153 23.24 -30.27 12.23
C LEU A 1153 24.69 -30.13 12.73
N SER A 1154 25.44 -31.24 12.78
CA SER A 1154 26.83 -31.26 13.26
C SER A 1154 27.74 -30.26 12.51
N ASP A 1155 27.43 -30.00 11.23
CA ASP A 1155 28.13 -29.04 10.35
C ASP A 1155 27.54 -27.60 10.38
N LEU A 1156 26.60 -27.30 11.29
CA LEU A 1156 26.01 -25.95 11.40
C LEU A 1156 26.99 -24.98 12.08
N HIS A 1157 27.74 -24.22 11.28
CA HIS A 1157 28.80 -23.32 11.78
C HIS A 1157 28.40 -21.84 11.92
N HIS A 1158 27.28 -21.42 11.33
CA HIS A 1158 26.91 -20.00 11.21
C HIS A 1158 25.57 -19.69 11.89
N ILE A 1159 25.49 -18.54 12.55
CA ILE A 1159 24.24 -17.96 13.06
C ILE A 1159 24.02 -16.66 12.32
N ILE A 1160 22.87 -16.50 11.66
CA ILE A 1160 22.49 -15.23 11.02
C ILE A 1160 21.34 -14.63 11.83
N MET A 1161 21.57 -13.47 12.45
CA MET A 1161 20.55 -12.79 13.24
C MET A 1161 19.96 -11.61 12.46
N VAL A 1162 18.63 -11.60 12.30
CA VAL A 1162 17.86 -10.64 11.50
C VAL A 1162 16.59 -10.18 12.25
N GLY A 1163 15.90 -9.15 11.78
CA GLY A 1163 14.79 -8.48 12.47
C GLY A 1163 15.26 -7.39 13.45
N GLY A 1164 14.38 -6.45 13.81
CA GLY A 1164 14.76 -5.21 14.51
C GLY A 1164 15.38 -5.43 15.89
N PHE A 1165 15.06 -6.56 16.52
CA PHE A 1165 15.63 -6.94 17.81
C PHE A 1165 17.08 -7.44 17.71
N SER A 1166 17.52 -7.92 16.54
CA SER A 1166 18.90 -8.35 16.31
C SER A 1166 19.92 -7.20 16.29
N GLU A 1167 19.44 -5.96 16.25
CA GLU A 1167 20.25 -4.74 16.39
C GLU A 1167 20.62 -4.44 17.85
N CYS A 1168 20.01 -5.12 18.83
CA CYS A 1168 20.31 -4.92 20.24
C CYS A 1168 21.68 -5.49 20.62
N GLU A 1169 22.62 -4.62 21.00
CA GLU A 1169 24.01 -5.00 21.29
C GLU A 1169 24.13 -6.01 22.44
N LEU A 1170 23.26 -5.98 23.45
CA LEU A 1170 23.23 -6.96 24.53
C LEU A 1170 22.97 -8.38 24.00
N VAL A 1171 22.00 -8.51 23.09
CA VAL A 1171 21.68 -9.80 22.46
C VAL A 1171 22.86 -10.24 21.60
N GLN A 1172 23.41 -9.36 20.78
CA GLN A 1172 24.57 -9.66 19.94
C GLN A 1172 25.77 -10.14 20.77
N THR A 1173 26.06 -9.44 21.87
CA THR A 1173 27.17 -9.76 22.77
C THR A 1173 26.94 -11.11 23.45
N ALA A 1174 25.74 -11.36 23.95
CA ALA A 1174 25.41 -12.61 24.61
C ALA A 1174 25.52 -13.81 23.65
N MET A 1175 25.04 -13.66 22.41
CA MET A 1175 25.17 -14.67 21.37
C MET A 1175 26.64 -14.96 21.05
N ARG A 1176 27.45 -13.91 20.82
CA ARG A 1176 28.88 -14.05 20.51
C ARG A 1176 29.67 -14.70 21.64
N LYS A 1177 29.33 -14.34 22.89
CA LYS A 1177 29.97 -14.91 24.08
C LYS A 1177 29.61 -16.38 24.28
N THR A 1178 28.37 -16.76 23.99
CA THR A 1178 27.87 -18.11 24.29
C THR A 1178 28.20 -19.11 23.19
N PHE A 1179 28.29 -18.65 21.94
CA PHE A 1179 28.69 -19.47 20.80
C PHE A 1179 30.00 -18.99 20.19
N PRO A 1180 31.13 -19.00 20.94
CA PRO A 1180 32.40 -18.43 20.49
C PRO A 1180 33.01 -19.20 19.31
N ASN A 1181 32.67 -20.48 19.18
CA ASN A 1181 33.14 -21.36 18.11
C ASN A 1181 32.23 -21.33 16.87
N ARG A 1182 31.19 -20.49 16.86
CA ARG A 1182 30.26 -20.33 15.73
C ARG A 1182 30.39 -18.93 15.15
N LYS A 1183 30.23 -18.80 13.84
CA LYS A 1183 30.33 -17.51 13.17
C LYS A 1183 28.99 -16.80 13.19
N ILE A 1184 28.89 -15.75 14.01
CA ILE A 1184 27.68 -14.94 14.14
C ILE A 1184 27.73 -13.75 13.18
N ILE A 1185 26.77 -13.72 12.27
CA ILE A 1185 26.58 -12.71 11.23
C ILE A 1185 25.33 -11.92 11.58
N ILE A 1186 25.49 -10.63 11.77
CA ILE A 1186 24.40 -9.67 11.99
C ILE A 1186 24.56 -8.62 10.88
N PRO A 1187 23.58 -8.47 9.98
CA PRO A 1187 23.66 -7.47 8.92
C PRO A 1187 23.65 -6.04 9.49
N ASP A 1188 24.29 -5.10 8.80
CA ASP A 1188 24.38 -3.68 9.21
C ASP A 1188 23.02 -2.97 9.36
N GLU A 1189 21.93 -3.62 8.94
CA GLU A 1189 20.54 -3.23 9.19
C GLU A 1189 19.69 -4.49 9.40
N ALA A 1190 19.94 -5.18 10.51
CA ALA A 1190 19.29 -6.45 10.81
C ALA A 1190 17.75 -6.31 10.79
N GLY A 1191 17.21 -5.16 11.23
CA GLY A 1191 15.79 -4.82 11.18
C GLY A 1191 15.14 -4.87 9.80
N LEU A 1192 15.92 -4.55 8.77
CA LEU A 1192 15.48 -4.61 7.37
C LEU A 1192 15.98 -5.86 6.65
N ALA A 1193 16.73 -6.75 7.32
CA ALA A 1193 17.36 -7.90 6.65
C ALA A 1193 16.35 -8.95 6.17
N VAL A 1194 15.29 -9.26 6.94
CA VAL A 1194 14.20 -10.15 6.48
C VAL A 1194 13.48 -9.54 5.28
N LEU A 1195 13.22 -8.23 5.37
CA LEU A 1195 12.61 -7.46 4.30
C LEU A 1195 13.48 -7.49 3.02
N ARG A 1196 14.78 -7.23 3.16
CA ARG A 1196 15.75 -7.26 2.06
C ARG A 1196 15.93 -8.65 1.50
N GLY A 1197 15.98 -9.68 2.35
CA GLY A 1197 16.02 -11.09 1.98
C GLY A 1197 14.78 -11.50 1.19
N ALA A 1198 13.58 -11.07 1.60
CA ALA A 1198 12.33 -11.33 0.87
C ALA A 1198 12.31 -10.63 -0.49
N VAL A 1199 12.85 -9.41 -0.58
CA VAL A 1199 13.04 -8.69 -1.85
C VAL A 1199 14.06 -9.43 -2.74
N LEU A 1200 15.19 -9.87 -2.19
CA LEU A 1200 16.22 -10.66 -2.91
C LEU A 1200 15.69 -12.02 -3.39
N PHE A 1201 14.97 -12.76 -2.53
CA PHE A 1201 14.31 -14.01 -2.89
C PHE A 1201 13.27 -13.80 -3.99
N GLY A 1202 12.48 -12.71 -3.90
CA GLY A 1202 11.54 -12.31 -4.94
C GLY A 1202 12.21 -11.97 -6.28
N HIS A 1203 13.46 -11.51 -6.27
CA HIS A 1203 14.26 -11.27 -7.48
C HIS A 1203 14.87 -12.55 -8.09
N GLN A 1204 15.04 -13.63 -7.30
CA GLN A 1204 15.51 -14.94 -7.77
C GLN A 1204 14.69 -16.09 -7.16
N PRO A 1205 13.39 -16.23 -7.48
CA PRO A 1205 12.53 -17.23 -6.82
C PRO A 1205 12.90 -18.67 -7.19
N LYS A 1206 13.72 -18.87 -8.24
CA LYS A 1206 14.27 -20.17 -8.65
C LYS A 1206 15.44 -20.64 -7.78
N LYS A 1207 15.99 -19.81 -6.90
CA LYS A 1207 16.72 -20.30 -5.73
C LYS A 1207 15.72 -20.68 -4.63
N LYS A 1208 14.83 -21.60 -4.96
CA LYS A 1208 14.25 -22.50 -3.97
C LYS A 1208 15.09 -23.77 -4.02
N GLY A 1209 15.47 -24.27 -2.84
CA GLY A 1209 15.62 -25.71 -2.67
C GLY A 1209 14.37 -26.45 -3.15
#